data_AF-A0A212KK55-F1
#
_entry.id   AF-A0A212KK55-F1
#
_cell.length_a   1.000
_cell.length_b   1.000
_cell.length_c   1.000
_cell.angle_alpha   90.00
_cell.angle_beta   90.00
_cell.angle_gamma   90.00
#
_symmetry.space_group_name_H-M   'P 1'
#
loop_
_entity.id
_entity.type
_entity.pdbx_description
1 polymer ?
#
loop_
_entity_poly.entity_id
_entity_poly.type
_entity_poly.pdbx_seq_one_letter_code
_entity_poly.pdbx_strand_id
1 'polypeptide(L)'
;MSFPFLPALRAARCGDPGAEIPFACLFDAAGQYLTGTGGPGTLVAWVRRARLGAASNIVTGLAFAAADTLAGSTAVYRDPAAWMVVQANANGVWVNHALVAPGIATIGTVLGSAFGGYLADVRYYAGVDLAPGSDSYINRFGVPVPRRYAGPRSAADWRREFADPLDLGADTSGNGNHAVATGLTVANQVTDTPTHTYCTLAANATFGGATISDGGLRFAYSSAGWPRAAGTIAIDVATDAVSWQLTPTNTGTPQWYFGLIGERASSPANVYTDVLAVGFSGDANYDNHNFVALPAWIPTGARIEFAVIRGAVYLWINGSPAPADGSPIITGMTGRYRPMVSYSSSGTNPAVWQVDFGQRGYQPRPGTRLLCTRDMTCPPIKRPERYFGIRLRSGGDGVADLPWSPVDIPTAVLSRRRDAAAPWRLNLSIRPGRAIATNDAAGDFAEADGLTFTRSGWTVGAAAAYQGSRVDYVWRASAAAGFDLLTVDHVTGAPTTVAHKLGRIVDYAWVLNLSTGAIKRMYHRRGLAAGQYIAINANVAAVTEAGWFASDALSLTLGSGLPSGTYAVLAWAEVPQFSSFGRHIGNASADGAFAAMDFAPALAITKNTAVTSANYPTVQDTARSPHNPIDNRLWLSDAANAETSDGNGLCDFVSNGLKVRTTHNGLNGSGQTIIHAAWAGTPQKFGRAR
;
A
#
# COMPACT_ATOMS: atom_id res chain seq x y z
N MET A 1 33.14 35.30 -3.78
CA MET A 1 31.69 35.60 -3.93
C MET A 1 30.92 34.35 -3.53
N SER A 2 30.08 34.46 -2.51
CA SER A 2 29.33 33.36 -1.91
C SER A 2 28.14 32.96 -2.79
N PHE A 3 28.05 31.69 -3.18
CA PHE A 3 26.90 31.13 -3.89
C PHE A 3 25.86 30.61 -2.89
N PRO A 4 24.64 31.19 -2.81
CA PRO A 4 23.60 30.75 -1.91
C PRO A 4 22.64 29.82 -2.67
N PHE A 5 22.96 28.53 -2.79
CA PHE A 5 22.04 27.55 -3.37
C PHE A 5 21.94 26.31 -2.48
N LEU A 6 21.40 26.54 -1.29
CA LEU A 6 20.43 25.61 -0.74
C LEU A 6 19.08 26.35 -0.76
N PRO A 7 17.97 25.75 -1.20
CA PRO A 7 16.67 26.27 -0.82
C PRO A 7 16.63 26.38 0.70
N ALA A 8 16.03 27.46 1.22
CA ALA A 8 15.90 27.67 2.66
C ALA A 8 15.45 26.37 3.33
N LEU A 9 16.27 25.83 4.24
CA LEU A 9 15.94 24.65 5.02
C LEU A 9 14.62 24.94 5.75
N ARG A 10 13.52 24.35 5.26
CA ARG A 10 12.23 24.44 5.93
C ARG A 10 12.27 23.57 7.19
N ALA A 11 11.46 23.93 8.18
CA ALA A 11 11.35 23.13 9.40
C ALA A 11 10.93 21.69 9.04
N ALA A 12 11.81 20.73 9.36
CA ALA A 12 11.64 19.33 9.05
C ALA A 12 10.30 18.80 9.59
N ARG A 13 9.35 18.52 8.69
CA ARG A 13 8.20 17.68 9.03
C ARG A 13 8.65 16.22 9.03
N CYS A 14 7.92 15.37 9.76
CA CYS A 14 8.29 14.00 10.07
C CYS A 14 8.91 13.23 8.89
N GLY A 15 10.22 12.97 8.96
CA GLY A 15 10.94 12.15 7.98
C GLY A 15 11.43 12.87 6.73
N ASP A 16 11.63 14.19 6.81
CA ASP A 16 12.10 15.04 5.72
C ASP A 16 13.20 14.36 4.86
N PRO A 17 12.95 14.19 3.54
CA PRO A 17 13.85 13.54 2.60
C PRO A 17 15.14 14.32 2.31
N GLY A 18 15.49 15.40 3.02
CA GLY A 18 16.72 16.14 2.72
C GLY A 18 16.50 17.17 1.61
N ALA A 19 17.32 17.16 0.55
CA ALA A 19 17.22 18.17 -0.52
C ALA A 19 15.92 18.00 -1.34
N GLU A 20 15.14 19.07 -1.46
CA GLU A 20 13.88 19.10 -2.22
C GLU A 20 14.12 18.92 -3.72
N ILE A 21 13.30 18.07 -4.36
CA ILE A 21 13.14 18.04 -5.82
C ILE A 21 11.86 18.83 -6.12
N PRO A 22 11.97 20.06 -6.67
CA PRO A 22 10.81 20.94 -6.81
C PRO A 22 9.93 20.61 -8.02
N PHE A 23 10.52 20.06 -9.09
CA PHE A 23 9.83 19.81 -10.35
C PHE A 23 10.12 18.42 -10.92
N ALA A 24 9.17 17.93 -11.69
CA ALA A 24 9.27 16.75 -12.55
C ALA A 24 8.68 17.07 -13.92
N CYS A 25 8.93 16.19 -14.88
CA CYS A 25 8.32 16.22 -16.20
C CYS A 25 7.41 15.00 -16.39
N LEU A 26 6.16 15.25 -16.78
CA LEU A 26 5.20 14.25 -17.21
C LEU A 26 5.42 13.93 -18.69
N PHE A 27 5.60 12.65 -19.01
CA PHE A 27 5.55 12.11 -20.37
C PHE A 27 4.36 11.16 -20.42
N ASP A 28 3.34 11.49 -21.22
CA ASP A 28 2.15 10.62 -21.33
C ASP A 28 1.37 10.77 -22.64
N ALA A 29 1.90 11.52 -23.61
CA ALA A 29 1.36 11.58 -24.96
C ALA A 29 2.32 10.92 -25.95
N ALA A 30 1.74 10.30 -26.98
CA ALA A 30 2.52 9.75 -28.09
C ALA A 30 3.38 10.86 -28.73
N GLY A 31 4.65 10.57 -28.97
CA GLY A 31 5.59 11.52 -29.59
C GLY A 31 6.25 12.51 -28.63
N GLN A 32 6.02 12.43 -27.32
CA GLN A 32 6.77 13.19 -26.31
C GLN A 32 8.13 12.56 -26.02
N TYR A 33 9.21 13.34 -26.13
CA TYR A 33 10.57 12.93 -25.76
C TYR A 33 11.54 14.12 -25.70
N LEU A 34 12.69 13.89 -25.06
CA LEU A 34 13.87 14.76 -25.16
C LEU A 34 14.96 14.04 -25.96
N THR A 35 15.66 14.76 -26.85
CA THR A 35 16.83 14.24 -27.56
C THR A 35 18.08 14.99 -27.14
N GLY A 36 19.09 14.29 -26.66
CA GLY A 36 20.34 14.88 -26.20
C GLY A 36 21.54 13.96 -26.42
N THR A 37 22.54 14.08 -25.55
CA THR A 37 23.75 13.26 -25.59
C THR A 37 23.61 11.99 -24.75
N GLY A 38 24.24 10.91 -25.20
CA GLY A 38 24.27 9.60 -24.54
C GLY A 38 25.60 8.90 -24.85
N GLY A 39 25.83 7.73 -24.27
CA GLY A 39 27.11 7.02 -24.38
C GLY A 39 27.33 6.02 -23.24
N PRO A 40 28.56 5.46 -23.14
CA PRO A 40 28.97 4.70 -21.97
C PRO A 40 28.96 5.58 -20.72
N GLY A 41 28.44 5.08 -19.61
CA GLY A 41 28.35 5.83 -18.36
C GLY A 41 27.17 5.42 -17.50
N THR A 42 26.85 6.24 -16.50
CA THR A 42 25.75 5.97 -15.57
C THR A 42 24.60 6.95 -15.76
N LEU A 43 23.39 6.41 -15.93
CA LEU A 43 22.14 7.15 -15.77
C LEU A 43 21.60 6.97 -14.35
N VAL A 44 21.14 8.05 -13.73
CA VAL A 44 20.30 8.02 -12.52
C VAL A 44 19.04 8.84 -12.77
N ALA A 45 17.87 8.27 -12.53
CA ALA A 45 16.59 8.93 -12.74
C ALA A 45 15.62 8.59 -11.60
N TRP A 46 14.87 9.58 -11.12
CA TRP A 46 13.67 9.30 -10.34
C TRP A 46 12.52 9.09 -11.32
N VAL A 47 11.80 8.00 -11.10
CA VAL A 47 10.77 7.51 -12.02
C VAL A 47 9.52 7.20 -11.22
N ARG A 48 8.36 7.64 -11.71
CA ARG A 48 7.05 7.19 -11.24
C ARG A 48 6.20 6.81 -12.43
N ARG A 49 5.64 5.60 -12.42
CA ARG A 49 4.84 5.09 -13.53
C ARG A 49 3.38 5.47 -13.33
N ALA A 50 2.71 5.87 -14.41
CA ALA A 50 1.27 6.06 -14.43
C ALA A 50 0.58 5.03 -15.34
N ARG A 51 1.26 4.59 -16.40
CA ARG A 51 0.77 3.59 -17.36
C ARG A 51 1.41 2.22 -17.08
N LEU A 52 0.56 1.24 -16.79
CA LEU A 52 0.93 -0.17 -16.57
C LEU A 52 0.56 -1.02 -17.79
N GLY A 53 1.18 -2.19 -17.95
CA GLY A 53 0.84 -3.15 -19.01
C GLY A 53 1.32 -2.77 -20.42
N ALA A 54 2.17 -1.75 -20.55
CA ALA A 54 2.65 -1.24 -21.83
C ALA A 54 4.15 -0.96 -21.80
N ALA A 55 4.82 -1.20 -22.93
CA ALA A 55 6.23 -0.85 -23.07
C ALA A 55 6.44 0.66 -22.95
N SER A 56 7.46 1.08 -22.21
CA SER A 56 7.70 2.50 -21.90
C SER A 56 9.19 2.74 -21.67
N ASN A 57 9.82 3.60 -22.48
CA ASN A 57 11.26 3.84 -22.38
C ASN A 57 11.53 4.96 -21.37
N ILE A 58 12.39 4.70 -20.38
CA ILE A 58 12.96 5.77 -19.55
C ILE A 58 13.93 6.55 -20.44
N VAL A 59 14.87 5.83 -21.06
CA VAL A 59 15.79 6.30 -22.08
C VAL A 59 16.00 5.16 -23.08
N THR A 60 16.36 5.44 -24.34
CA THR A 60 16.71 4.37 -25.29
C THR A 60 17.75 3.43 -24.68
N GLY A 61 17.48 2.13 -24.69
CA GLY A 61 18.29 1.08 -24.04
C GLY A 61 17.84 0.69 -22.63
N LEU A 62 17.05 1.52 -21.95
CA LEU A 62 16.50 1.25 -20.62
C LEU A 62 14.97 1.48 -20.61
N ALA A 63 14.22 0.39 -20.62
CA ALA A 63 12.77 0.43 -20.78
C ALA A 63 12.03 -0.55 -19.87
N PHE A 64 10.80 -0.17 -19.52
CA PHE A 64 9.81 -1.09 -19.02
C PHE A 64 9.22 -1.90 -20.19
N ALA A 65 9.06 -3.20 -19.99
CA ALA A 65 8.31 -4.07 -20.90
C ALA A 65 6.81 -3.98 -20.64
N ALA A 66 6.00 -4.54 -21.55
CA ALA A 66 4.55 -4.66 -21.34
C ALA A 66 4.17 -5.52 -20.11
N ALA A 67 5.08 -6.40 -19.67
CA ALA A 67 4.95 -7.15 -18.42
C ALA A 67 5.31 -6.33 -17.16
N ASP A 68 5.58 -5.03 -17.30
CA ASP A 68 5.97 -4.11 -16.23
C ASP A 68 7.31 -4.42 -15.56
N THR A 69 8.15 -5.24 -16.20
CA THR A 69 9.54 -5.50 -15.82
C THR A 69 10.48 -4.44 -16.41
N LEU A 70 11.60 -4.17 -15.75
CA LEU A 70 12.61 -3.20 -16.19
C LEU A 70 13.87 -3.93 -16.68
N ALA A 71 14.31 -3.67 -17.92
CA ALA A 71 15.56 -4.20 -18.47
C ALA A 71 15.76 -5.73 -18.31
N GLY A 72 14.69 -6.53 -18.42
CA GLY A 72 14.76 -7.99 -18.27
C GLY A 72 14.76 -8.49 -16.81
N SER A 73 14.56 -7.60 -15.84
CA SER A 73 14.30 -7.93 -14.43
C SER A 73 13.14 -8.93 -14.30
N THR A 74 13.23 -9.84 -13.32
CA THR A 74 12.09 -10.67 -12.90
C THR A 74 11.13 -9.91 -11.99
N ALA A 75 11.60 -8.85 -11.31
CA ALA A 75 10.77 -7.95 -10.54
C ALA A 75 9.89 -7.07 -11.44
N VAL A 76 8.67 -6.85 -10.99
CA VAL A 76 7.60 -6.16 -11.70
C VAL A 76 7.20 -4.87 -10.97
N TYR A 77 7.30 -3.73 -11.63
CA TYR A 77 7.14 -2.40 -11.02
C TYR A 77 5.77 -1.79 -11.35
N ARG A 78 4.73 -2.21 -10.61
CA ARG A 78 3.31 -1.86 -10.82
C ARG A 78 2.71 -0.95 -9.74
N ASP A 79 3.53 -0.08 -9.17
CA ASP A 79 3.12 0.85 -8.12
C ASP A 79 2.95 2.30 -8.66
N PRO A 80 1.73 2.73 -9.00
CA PRO A 80 1.49 4.09 -9.48
C PRO A 80 1.47 5.13 -8.34
N ALA A 81 1.50 4.69 -7.08
CA ALA A 81 1.40 5.56 -5.92
C ALA A 81 2.78 6.03 -5.42
N ALA A 82 3.87 5.53 -5.99
CA ALA A 82 5.20 5.79 -5.46
C ALA A 82 6.29 6.01 -6.52
N TRP A 83 7.30 6.77 -6.12
CA TRP A 83 8.52 6.98 -6.88
C TRP A 83 9.54 5.88 -6.61
N MET A 84 10.42 5.65 -7.59
CA MET A 84 11.61 4.83 -7.47
C MET A 84 12.83 5.58 -8.01
N VAL A 85 14.01 5.29 -7.47
CA VAL A 85 15.27 5.68 -8.10
C VAL A 85 15.77 4.53 -8.97
N VAL A 86 15.95 4.80 -10.26
CA VAL A 86 16.51 3.87 -11.24
C VAL A 86 17.93 4.32 -11.58
N GLN A 87 18.88 3.42 -11.45
CA GLN A 87 20.27 3.62 -11.86
C GLN A 87 20.67 2.54 -12.85
N ALA A 88 21.35 2.90 -13.94
CA ALA A 88 21.80 1.95 -14.95
C ALA A 88 23.18 2.32 -15.49
N ASN A 89 24.05 1.31 -15.66
CA ASN A 89 25.35 1.41 -16.31
C ASN A 89 25.83 0.02 -16.77
N ALA A 90 27.09 -0.11 -17.21
CA ALA A 90 27.63 -1.36 -17.72
C ALA A 90 27.66 -2.50 -16.68
N ASN A 91 27.63 -2.17 -15.39
CA ASN A 91 27.73 -3.14 -14.29
C ASN A 91 26.36 -3.62 -13.78
N GLY A 92 25.26 -2.93 -14.10
CA GLY A 92 23.93 -3.32 -13.62
C GLY A 92 22.83 -2.31 -13.89
N VAL A 93 21.60 -2.75 -13.63
CA VAL A 93 20.44 -1.90 -13.43
C VAL A 93 19.96 -2.09 -11.99
N TRP A 94 19.82 -0.98 -11.27
CA TRP A 94 19.37 -0.95 -9.89
C TRP A 94 18.09 -0.16 -9.73
N VAL A 95 17.20 -0.66 -8.88
CA VAL A 95 16.00 0.04 -8.43
C VAL A 95 16.05 0.16 -6.92
N ASN A 96 15.96 1.37 -6.41
CA ASN A 96 16.06 1.65 -4.97
C ASN A 96 17.30 1.01 -4.31
N HIS A 97 18.41 1.02 -5.06
CA HIS A 97 19.73 0.46 -4.70
C HIS A 97 19.83 -1.07 -4.68
N ALA A 98 18.76 -1.79 -5.00
CA ALA A 98 18.81 -3.23 -5.23
C ALA A 98 19.16 -3.52 -6.69
N LEU A 99 20.07 -4.47 -6.94
CA LEU A 99 20.38 -4.93 -8.30
C LEU A 99 19.20 -5.76 -8.82
N VAL A 100 18.68 -5.42 -10.00
CA VAL A 100 17.45 -6.05 -10.52
C VAL A 100 17.60 -6.60 -11.94
N ALA A 101 18.59 -6.13 -12.69
CA ALA A 101 18.93 -6.69 -13.99
C ALA A 101 20.43 -6.50 -14.31
N PRO A 102 20.97 -7.26 -15.30
CA PRO A 102 22.31 -7.04 -15.83
C PRO A 102 22.50 -5.61 -16.37
N GLY A 103 23.76 -5.20 -16.53
CA GLY A 103 24.11 -3.88 -17.01
C GLY A 103 23.76 -3.62 -18.47
N ILE A 104 23.67 -2.33 -18.81
CA ILE A 104 23.47 -1.85 -20.18
C ILE A 104 24.72 -1.05 -20.56
N ALA A 105 25.37 -1.43 -21.66
CA ALA A 105 26.67 -0.89 -22.05
C ALA A 105 26.65 0.61 -22.40
N THR A 106 25.53 1.08 -22.97
CA THR A 106 25.40 2.44 -23.47
C THR A 106 24.03 3.00 -23.11
N ILE A 107 24.03 4.20 -22.52
CA ILE A 107 22.81 4.99 -22.29
C ILE A 107 22.47 5.73 -23.58
N GLY A 108 21.26 5.55 -24.10
CA GLY A 108 20.85 6.17 -25.35
C GLY A 108 20.59 7.68 -25.25
N THR A 109 20.29 8.29 -26.39
CA THR A 109 20.16 9.75 -26.55
C THR A 109 18.73 10.27 -26.39
N VAL A 110 17.73 9.40 -26.42
CA VAL A 110 16.31 9.78 -26.37
C VAL A 110 15.72 9.40 -25.01
N LEU A 111 15.29 10.41 -24.25
CA LEU A 111 14.66 10.27 -22.94
C LEU A 111 13.13 10.37 -23.06
N GLY A 112 12.41 9.47 -22.40
CA GLY A 112 10.96 9.54 -22.21
C GLY A 112 10.10 9.16 -23.42
N SER A 113 10.69 8.64 -24.51
CA SER A 113 9.92 8.28 -25.71
C SER A 113 8.90 7.17 -25.42
N ALA A 114 7.62 7.48 -25.65
CA ALA A 114 6.49 6.62 -25.31
C ALA A 114 6.43 6.22 -23.82
N PHE A 115 7.07 7.02 -22.95
CA PHE A 115 6.93 6.87 -21.51
C PHE A 115 5.53 7.29 -21.08
N GLY A 116 4.98 6.60 -20.09
CA GLY A 116 3.68 6.90 -19.48
C GLY A 116 3.84 7.10 -17.98
N GLY A 117 4.30 8.28 -17.58
CA GLY A 117 4.60 8.61 -16.19
C GLY A 117 5.47 9.85 -16.02
N TYR A 118 6.12 9.95 -14.87
CA TYR A 118 6.89 11.10 -14.45
C TYR A 118 8.38 10.77 -14.34
N LEU A 119 9.22 11.69 -14.81
CA LEU A 119 10.66 11.68 -14.58
C LEU A 119 11.05 12.91 -13.77
N ALA A 120 11.94 12.75 -12.80
CA ALA A 120 12.47 13.85 -12.02
C ALA A 120 13.99 13.68 -11.82
N ASP A 121 14.71 14.80 -11.76
CA ASP A 121 16.15 14.87 -11.46
C ASP A 121 16.96 13.80 -12.21
N VAL A 122 16.90 13.84 -13.55
CA VAL A 122 17.59 12.86 -14.41
C VAL A 122 19.02 13.30 -14.62
N ARG A 123 19.97 12.39 -14.38
CA ARG A 123 21.41 12.67 -14.41
C ARG A 123 22.12 11.64 -15.27
N TYR A 124 23.10 12.10 -16.03
CA TYR A 124 24.01 11.24 -16.76
C TYR A 124 25.45 11.62 -16.46
N TYR A 125 26.23 10.61 -16.08
CA TYR A 125 27.65 10.71 -15.80
C TYR A 125 28.41 9.96 -16.89
N ALA A 126 29.02 10.69 -17.80
CA ALA A 126 29.64 10.16 -19.00
C ALA A 126 30.96 9.45 -18.66
N GLY A 127 31.12 8.22 -19.15
CA GLY A 127 32.34 7.42 -19.02
C GLY A 127 32.59 6.89 -17.60
N VAL A 128 31.63 7.00 -16.69
CA VAL A 128 31.77 6.56 -15.29
C VAL A 128 30.67 5.57 -14.92
N ASP A 129 31.07 4.40 -14.41
CA ASP A 129 30.16 3.42 -13.82
C ASP A 129 30.06 3.63 -12.30
N LEU A 130 29.08 4.40 -11.86
CA LEU A 130 28.86 4.66 -10.43
C LEU A 130 28.32 3.41 -9.72
N ALA A 131 28.78 3.19 -8.50
CA ALA A 131 28.14 2.26 -7.58
C ALA A 131 26.81 2.85 -7.09
N PRO A 132 25.77 2.02 -6.84
CA PRO A 132 24.55 2.46 -6.18
C PRO A 132 24.86 3.16 -4.86
N GLY A 133 24.17 4.25 -4.57
CA GLY A 133 24.41 5.03 -3.35
C GLY A 133 25.42 6.18 -3.50
N SER A 134 26.05 6.33 -4.66
CA SER A 134 27.06 7.38 -4.90
C SER A 134 26.45 8.78 -5.01
N ASP A 135 25.22 8.88 -5.52
CA ASP A 135 24.54 10.16 -5.79
C ASP A 135 23.09 10.22 -5.23
N SER A 136 22.72 9.20 -4.46
CA SER A 136 21.44 9.09 -3.76
C SER A 136 21.62 8.18 -2.55
N TYR A 137 20.73 8.23 -1.55
CA TYR A 137 20.67 7.27 -0.46
C TYR A 137 19.24 6.97 -0.07
N ILE A 138 18.98 5.78 0.46
CA ILE A 138 17.70 5.46 1.09
C ILE A 138 17.81 5.88 2.56
N ASN A 139 16.96 6.82 2.99
CA ASN A 139 16.99 7.25 4.38
C ASN A 139 16.45 6.15 5.32
N ARG A 140 16.57 6.36 6.63
CA ARG A 140 16.11 5.39 7.65
C ARG A 140 14.60 5.06 7.64
N PHE A 141 13.81 5.78 6.84
CA PHE A 141 12.37 5.59 6.67
C PHE A 141 12.02 4.91 5.34
N GLY A 142 13.03 4.57 4.53
CA GLY A 142 12.83 3.93 3.23
C GLY A 142 12.66 4.91 2.07
N VAL A 143 12.75 6.23 2.30
CA VAL A 143 12.54 7.24 1.25
C VAL A 143 13.83 7.44 0.43
N PRO A 144 13.78 7.42 -0.91
CA PRO A 144 14.92 7.80 -1.76
C PRO A 144 15.25 9.29 -1.63
N VAL A 145 16.52 9.60 -1.39
CA VAL A 145 17.02 10.97 -1.19
C VAL A 145 18.17 11.24 -2.16
N PRO A 146 18.13 12.35 -2.93
CA PRO A 146 19.28 12.78 -3.71
C PRO A 146 20.49 13.14 -2.84
N ARG A 147 21.69 12.84 -3.32
CA ARG A 147 22.96 13.25 -2.72
C ARG A 147 23.83 13.93 -3.76
N ARG A 148 24.60 14.94 -3.34
CA ARG A 148 25.61 15.54 -4.21
C ARG A 148 26.68 14.50 -4.57
N TYR A 149 26.83 14.24 -5.86
CA TYR A 149 27.95 13.46 -6.36
C TYR A 149 29.27 14.24 -6.20
N ALA A 150 30.25 13.57 -5.58
CA ALA A 150 31.55 14.15 -5.23
C ALA A 150 32.73 13.58 -6.05
N GLY A 151 32.46 12.69 -7.02
CA GLY A 151 33.50 12.11 -7.87
C GLY A 151 33.79 12.92 -9.15
N PRO A 152 34.60 12.35 -10.08
CA PRO A 152 35.02 13.00 -11.30
C PRO A 152 33.84 13.39 -12.19
N ARG A 153 33.87 14.60 -12.75
CA ARG A 153 32.87 15.09 -13.70
C ARG A 153 33.46 15.21 -15.09
N SER A 154 32.64 14.97 -16.10
CA SER A 154 32.97 15.16 -17.51
C SER A 154 32.24 16.38 -18.07
N ALA A 155 32.83 17.00 -19.10
CA ALA A 155 32.14 18.03 -19.89
C ALA A 155 30.92 17.46 -20.66
N ALA A 156 30.83 16.14 -20.80
CA ALA A 156 29.68 15.44 -21.40
C ALA A 156 28.58 15.08 -20.39
N ASP A 157 28.79 15.31 -19.09
CA ASP A 157 27.75 15.09 -18.08
C ASP A 157 26.59 16.06 -18.29
N TRP A 158 25.38 15.63 -17.94
CA TRP A 158 24.20 16.50 -17.96
C TRP A 158 23.24 16.16 -16.83
N ARG A 159 22.42 17.16 -16.47
CA ARG A 159 21.37 17.03 -15.46
C ARG A 159 20.10 17.76 -15.89
N ARG A 160 18.95 17.10 -15.76
CA ARG A 160 17.62 17.65 -16.04
C ARG A 160 16.80 17.69 -14.76
N GLU A 161 16.62 18.89 -14.22
CA GLU A 161 15.72 19.12 -13.09
C GLU A 161 14.30 19.53 -13.52
N PHE A 162 14.10 19.81 -14.82
CA PHE A 162 12.83 20.29 -15.38
C PHE A 162 12.32 21.57 -14.73
N ALA A 163 13.21 22.45 -14.27
CA ALA A 163 12.87 23.67 -13.55
C ALA A 163 12.40 24.82 -14.46
N ASP A 164 12.85 24.85 -15.72
CA ASP A 164 12.38 25.80 -16.72
C ASP A 164 11.20 25.20 -17.52
N PRO A 165 9.97 25.71 -17.37
CA PRO A 165 8.82 25.19 -18.12
C PRO A 165 8.88 25.52 -19.62
N LEU A 166 9.69 26.51 -20.04
CA LEU A 166 9.86 26.90 -21.43
C LEU A 166 10.99 26.10 -22.10
N ASP A 167 11.91 25.52 -21.32
CA ASP A 167 12.96 24.60 -21.77
C ASP A 167 13.10 23.39 -20.83
N LEU A 168 12.19 22.42 -20.98
CA LEU A 168 12.23 21.16 -20.23
C LEU A 168 13.48 20.31 -20.55
N GLY A 169 14.21 20.64 -21.61
CA GLY A 169 15.47 20.01 -21.98
C GLY A 169 16.70 20.69 -21.38
N ALA A 170 16.54 21.73 -20.56
CA ALA A 170 17.65 22.52 -20.03
C ALA A 170 18.66 21.68 -19.24
N ASP A 171 19.96 21.90 -19.48
CA ASP A 171 21.04 21.32 -18.67
C ASP A 171 21.31 22.18 -17.44
N THR A 172 21.09 21.60 -16.25
CA THR A 172 21.39 22.27 -14.98
C THR A 172 22.71 21.81 -14.36
N SER A 173 23.50 20.99 -15.06
CA SER A 173 24.83 20.55 -14.59
C SER A 173 25.89 21.66 -14.64
N GLY A 174 25.69 22.66 -15.51
CA GLY A 174 26.65 23.72 -15.82
C GLY A 174 27.49 23.46 -17.08
N ASN A 175 27.28 22.34 -17.78
CA ASN A 175 28.05 21.96 -18.97
C ASN A 175 27.41 22.41 -20.30
N GLY A 176 26.17 22.89 -20.30
CA GLY A 176 25.49 23.38 -21.50
C GLY A 176 25.04 22.29 -22.46
N ASN A 177 24.96 21.04 -22.01
CA ASN A 177 24.51 19.91 -22.81
C ASN A 177 22.98 19.88 -22.89
N HIS A 178 22.32 20.90 -23.44
CA HIS A 178 20.86 20.98 -23.53
C HIS A 178 20.27 19.86 -24.42
N ALA A 179 19.08 19.37 -24.07
CA ALA A 179 18.32 18.44 -24.91
C ALA A 179 17.22 19.19 -25.68
N VAL A 180 16.89 18.73 -26.88
CA VAL A 180 15.79 19.26 -27.66
C VAL A 180 14.50 18.58 -27.24
N ALA A 181 13.51 19.37 -26.82
CA ALA A 181 12.18 18.88 -26.46
C ALA A 181 11.27 18.72 -27.68
N THR A 182 10.63 17.55 -27.81
CA THR A 182 9.62 17.28 -28.83
C THR A 182 8.29 16.93 -28.17
N GLY A 183 7.22 17.63 -28.56
CA GLY A 183 5.86 17.38 -28.04
C GLY A 183 5.63 17.75 -26.57
N LEU A 184 6.64 18.30 -25.89
CA LEU A 184 6.55 18.78 -24.51
C LEU A 184 6.23 20.28 -24.49
N THR A 185 5.44 20.70 -23.53
CA THR A 185 4.98 22.08 -23.32
C THR A 185 5.11 22.45 -21.84
N VAL A 186 4.81 23.70 -21.49
CA VAL A 186 4.74 24.15 -20.09
C VAL A 186 3.83 23.27 -19.21
N ALA A 187 2.82 22.63 -19.78
CA ALA A 187 1.89 21.75 -19.05
C ALA A 187 2.51 20.40 -18.63
N ASN A 188 3.67 20.05 -19.20
CA ASN A 188 4.40 18.84 -18.83
C ASN A 188 5.26 19.05 -17.56
N GLN A 189 5.57 20.29 -17.19
CA GLN A 189 6.18 20.58 -15.89
C GLN A 189 5.13 20.36 -14.80
N VAL A 190 5.46 19.52 -13.82
CA VAL A 190 4.59 19.24 -12.67
C VAL A 190 5.37 19.34 -11.37
N THR A 191 4.63 19.48 -10.27
CA THR A 191 5.17 19.49 -8.91
C THR A 191 5.02 18.14 -8.19
N ASP A 192 4.48 17.12 -8.86
CA ASP A 192 4.55 15.75 -8.36
C ASP A 192 5.97 15.24 -8.45
N THR A 193 6.60 15.06 -7.29
CA THR A 193 8.02 14.73 -7.18
C THR A 193 8.25 13.67 -6.11
N PRO A 194 9.43 13.04 -6.08
CA PRO A 194 9.80 12.11 -5.01
C PRO A 194 9.71 12.72 -3.60
N THR A 195 9.90 14.04 -3.48
CA THR A 195 9.79 14.77 -2.20
C THR A 195 8.40 15.36 -1.96
N HIS A 196 7.54 15.32 -2.97
CA HIS A 196 6.18 15.85 -2.93
C HIS A 196 5.25 15.01 -3.80
N THR A 197 4.99 13.78 -3.39
CA THR A 197 4.22 12.81 -4.18
C THR A 197 2.74 13.07 -3.98
N TYR A 198 2.01 13.41 -5.05
CA TYR A 198 0.58 13.68 -4.97
C TYR A 198 -0.27 12.43 -5.17
N CYS A 199 -1.50 12.53 -4.68
CA CYS A 199 -2.56 11.61 -5.04
C CYS A 199 -2.74 11.61 -6.57
N THR A 200 -2.95 10.43 -7.13
CA THR A 200 -3.33 10.20 -8.54
C THR A 200 -4.42 9.15 -8.57
N LEU A 201 -5.13 9.00 -9.68
CA LEU A 201 -5.98 7.84 -9.90
C LEU A 201 -5.09 6.60 -10.11
N ALA A 202 -5.38 5.55 -9.36
CA ALA A 202 -4.57 4.34 -9.34
C ALA A 202 -4.99 3.38 -10.46
N ALA A 203 -4.13 3.19 -11.47
CA ALA A 203 -4.35 2.25 -12.57
C ALA A 203 -4.51 0.78 -12.10
N ASN A 204 -3.95 0.43 -10.94
CA ASN A 204 -4.11 -0.90 -10.33
C ASN A 204 -5.33 -1.00 -9.39
N ALA A 205 -6.04 0.11 -9.13
CA ALA A 205 -7.27 0.15 -8.33
C ALA A 205 -8.46 0.66 -9.16
N THR A 206 -8.54 0.20 -10.41
CA THR A 206 -9.69 0.39 -11.29
C THR A 206 -10.67 -0.77 -11.19
N PHE A 207 -11.96 -0.46 -11.37
CA PHE A 207 -13.03 -1.43 -11.54
C PHE A 207 -13.61 -1.25 -12.95
N GLY A 208 -13.93 -2.34 -13.63
CA GLY A 208 -14.65 -2.30 -14.91
C GLY A 208 -13.87 -1.76 -16.12
N GLY A 209 -12.53 -1.72 -16.07
CA GLY A 209 -11.70 -1.51 -17.27
C GLY A 209 -11.53 -0.05 -17.73
N ALA A 210 -11.68 0.94 -16.84
CA ALA A 210 -11.37 2.33 -17.17
C ALA A 210 -9.90 2.52 -17.58
N THR A 211 -9.68 3.41 -18.56
CA THR A 211 -8.33 3.82 -18.95
C THR A 211 -7.88 4.98 -18.07
N ILE A 212 -6.75 4.79 -17.39
CA ILE A 212 -6.06 5.82 -16.62
C ILE A 212 -4.87 6.33 -17.42
N SER A 213 -4.79 7.65 -17.55
CA SER A 213 -3.77 8.34 -18.34
C SER A 213 -3.50 9.73 -17.76
N ASP A 214 -2.70 10.51 -18.45
CA ASP A 214 -2.28 11.86 -18.09
C ASP A 214 -1.60 11.92 -16.72
N GLY A 215 -0.67 11.00 -16.46
CA GLY A 215 0.00 10.86 -15.17
C GLY A 215 -0.90 10.29 -14.07
N GLY A 216 -2.02 9.68 -14.44
CA GLY A 216 -3.05 9.25 -13.49
C GLY A 216 -4.03 10.36 -13.12
N LEU A 217 -4.11 11.42 -13.93
CA LEU A 217 -5.02 12.55 -13.71
C LEU A 217 -6.23 12.52 -14.63
N ARG A 218 -6.26 11.59 -15.59
CA ARG A 218 -7.34 11.41 -16.53
C ARG A 218 -7.94 10.02 -16.41
N PHE A 219 -9.26 9.98 -16.24
CA PHE A 219 -10.09 8.79 -16.36
C PHE A 219 -10.87 8.85 -17.66
N ALA A 220 -10.88 7.76 -18.42
CA ALA A 220 -11.68 7.63 -19.64
C ALA A 220 -12.33 6.25 -19.76
N TYR A 221 -13.60 6.22 -20.17
CA TYR A 221 -14.33 4.98 -20.47
C TYR A 221 -15.47 5.24 -21.46
N SER A 222 -15.79 4.28 -22.34
CA SER A 222 -16.73 4.50 -23.46
C SER A 222 -17.69 3.32 -23.73
N SER A 223 -17.87 2.42 -22.78
CA SER A 223 -18.76 1.26 -22.92
C SER A 223 -19.92 1.34 -21.93
N ALA A 224 -20.94 0.49 -22.08
CA ALA A 224 -21.95 0.34 -21.03
C ALA A 224 -21.31 -0.30 -19.78
N GLY A 225 -21.69 0.14 -18.59
CA GLY A 225 -21.15 -0.40 -17.34
C GLY A 225 -20.94 0.64 -16.25
N TRP A 226 -20.28 0.20 -15.18
CA TRP A 226 -20.07 0.96 -13.95
C TRP A 226 -18.59 1.03 -13.53
N PRO A 227 -17.70 1.52 -14.41
CA PRO A 227 -16.29 1.58 -14.11
C PRO A 227 -15.99 2.65 -13.06
N ARG A 228 -14.94 2.42 -12.28
CA ARG A 228 -14.49 3.37 -11.25
C ARG A 228 -12.98 3.38 -11.15
N ALA A 229 -12.42 4.48 -10.70
CA ALA A 229 -11.02 4.58 -10.30
C ALA A 229 -10.91 5.27 -8.95
N ALA A 230 -10.13 4.66 -8.06
CA ALA A 230 -9.82 5.22 -6.75
C ALA A 230 -8.50 6.01 -6.79
N GLY A 231 -8.41 7.03 -5.93
CA GLY A 231 -7.18 7.75 -5.66
C GLY A 231 -6.15 6.88 -4.94
N THR A 232 -4.89 7.26 -5.03
CA THR A 232 -3.78 6.53 -4.39
C THR A 232 -3.66 6.79 -2.89
N ILE A 233 -4.17 7.92 -2.38
CA ILE A 233 -4.04 8.34 -0.97
C ILE A 233 -5.38 8.18 -0.22
N ALA A 234 -5.33 7.55 0.96
CA ALA A 234 -6.45 7.42 1.87
C ALA A 234 -6.64 8.66 2.76
N ILE A 235 -7.88 8.91 3.16
CA ILE A 235 -8.36 10.03 3.95
C ILE A 235 -9.11 9.45 5.15
N ASP A 236 -8.71 9.82 6.36
CA ASP A 236 -9.54 9.59 7.54
C ASP A 236 -10.57 10.72 7.61
N VAL A 237 -11.77 10.46 7.10
CA VAL A 237 -12.77 11.52 6.88
C VAL A 237 -13.19 12.19 8.17
N ALA A 238 -13.08 11.53 9.33
CA ALA A 238 -13.47 12.09 10.62
C ALA A 238 -12.45 13.13 11.14
N THR A 239 -11.19 13.05 10.72
CA THR A 239 -10.11 13.89 11.29
C THR A 239 -9.44 14.78 10.26
N ASP A 240 -9.44 14.40 8.98
CA ASP A 240 -8.78 15.15 7.92
C ASP A 240 -9.60 16.35 7.42
N ALA A 241 -8.87 17.33 6.88
CA ALA A 241 -9.42 18.48 6.17
C ALA A 241 -8.68 18.66 4.84
N VAL A 242 -9.21 18.13 3.75
CA VAL A 242 -8.55 18.02 2.43
C VAL A 242 -9.45 18.51 1.30
N SER A 243 -8.85 18.98 0.20
CA SER A 243 -9.61 19.36 -1.01
C SER A 243 -8.85 19.05 -2.31
N TRP A 244 -9.60 18.88 -3.40
CA TRP A 244 -9.09 18.67 -4.75
C TRP A 244 -10.09 19.16 -5.81
N GLN A 245 -9.63 19.27 -7.06
CA GLN A 245 -10.45 19.71 -8.18
C GLN A 245 -10.72 18.57 -9.18
N LEU A 246 -11.91 18.59 -9.77
CA LEU A 246 -12.39 17.69 -10.80
C LEU A 246 -12.94 18.53 -11.97
N THR A 247 -12.83 18.01 -13.19
CA THR A 247 -13.39 18.64 -14.39
C THR A 247 -13.92 17.57 -15.35
N PRO A 248 -15.23 17.55 -15.67
CA PRO A 248 -15.77 16.69 -16.71
C PRO A 248 -15.43 17.29 -18.08
N THR A 249 -14.96 16.48 -19.04
CA THR A 249 -14.39 17.02 -20.30
C THR A 249 -15.09 16.55 -21.59
N ASN A 250 -16.13 15.71 -21.49
CA ASN A 250 -16.91 15.24 -22.63
C ASN A 250 -18.30 15.89 -22.68
N THR A 251 -18.90 15.99 -23.88
CA THR A 251 -20.06 16.86 -24.21
C THR A 251 -21.43 16.14 -24.31
N GLY A 252 -21.54 14.87 -23.93
CA GLY A 252 -22.81 14.13 -24.01
C GLY A 252 -23.72 14.28 -22.77
N THR A 253 -24.81 13.50 -22.73
CA THR A 253 -25.63 13.21 -21.52
C THR A 253 -25.26 11.91 -20.77
N PRO A 254 -24.01 11.67 -20.32
CA PRO A 254 -23.69 10.54 -19.45
C PRO A 254 -23.98 10.81 -17.97
N GLN A 255 -24.41 9.77 -17.22
CA GLN A 255 -24.49 9.81 -15.76
C GLN A 255 -23.08 9.67 -15.17
N TRP A 256 -22.47 10.79 -14.81
CA TRP A 256 -21.18 10.78 -14.11
C TRP A 256 -21.35 10.67 -12.61
N TYR A 257 -20.36 10.05 -11.95
CA TYR A 257 -20.25 10.05 -10.50
C TYR A 257 -18.83 10.41 -10.06
N PHE A 258 -18.71 11.19 -9.02
CA PHE A 258 -17.45 11.44 -8.32
C PHE A 258 -17.69 11.45 -6.81
N GLY A 259 -16.65 11.28 -6.01
CA GLY A 259 -16.80 11.34 -4.56
C GLY A 259 -15.73 10.54 -3.85
N LEU A 260 -16.16 9.66 -2.97
CA LEU A 260 -15.28 8.87 -2.11
C LEU A 260 -15.62 7.38 -2.21
N ILE A 261 -14.58 6.54 -2.22
CA ILE A 261 -14.71 5.10 -2.10
C ILE A 261 -14.02 4.64 -0.81
N GLY A 262 -14.76 3.99 0.07
CA GLY A 262 -14.25 3.46 1.32
C GLY A 262 -13.30 2.29 1.08
N GLU A 263 -12.40 2.05 2.03
CA GLU A 263 -11.45 0.93 1.93
C GLU A 263 -12.12 -0.45 1.93
N ARG A 264 -13.41 -0.56 2.30
CA ARG A 264 -14.17 -1.82 2.29
C ARG A 264 -14.95 -2.02 0.99
N ALA A 265 -15.15 -0.96 0.20
CA ALA A 265 -15.84 -1.05 -1.08
C ALA A 265 -14.95 -1.76 -2.12
N SER A 266 -15.38 -2.94 -2.55
CA SER A 266 -14.54 -3.81 -3.38
C SER A 266 -15.30 -4.57 -4.47
N SER A 267 -16.57 -4.23 -4.74
CA SER A 267 -17.36 -4.90 -5.78
C SER A 267 -17.61 -4.04 -7.02
N PRO A 268 -17.44 -4.60 -8.25
CA PRO A 268 -17.94 -3.99 -9.47
C PRO A 268 -19.48 -3.97 -9.56
N ALA A 269 -20.19 -4.83 -8.81
CA ALA A 269 -21.62 -5.10 -9.00
C ALA A 269 -22.57 -4.41 -8.00
N ASN A 270 -22.10 -3.90 -6.86
CA ASN A 270 -22.97 -3.20 -5.89
C ASN A 270 -22.30 -1.93 -5.36
N VAL A 271 -22.99 -0.80 -5.52
CA VAL A 271 -22.47 0.56 -5.43
C VAL A 271 -22.79 1.24 -4.09
N TYR A 272 -23.45 0.55 -3.16
CA TYR A 272 -24.22 1.23 -2.11
C TYR A 272 -23.72 1.03 -0.69
N THR A 273 -22.66 0.25 -0.48
CA THR A 273 -22.03 0.11 0.84
C THR A 273 -20.60 0.65 0.77
N ASP A 274 -20.29 1.58 1.68
CA ASP A 274 -18.96 2.19 1.80
C ASP A 274 -18.53 3.01 0.56
N VAL A 275 -19.47 3.63 -0.15
CA VAL A 275 -19.23 4.55 -1.27
C VAL A 275 -20.06 5.82 -1.08
N LEU A 276 -19.44 6.97 -1.30
CA LEU A 276 -20.11 8.24 -1.52
C LEU A 276 -19.97 8.60 -3.00
N ALA A 277 -21.09 8.66 -3.71
CA ALA A 277 -21.15 9.04 -5.11
C ALA A 277 -22.06 10.26 -5.29
N VAL A 278 -21.51 11.35 -5.81
CA VAL A 278 -22.23 12.55 -6.22
C VAL A 278 -22.47 12.49 -7.73
N GLY A 279 -23.74 12.48 -8.12
CA GLY A 279 -24.23 12.31 -9.49
C GLY A 279 -24.71 13.59 -10.17
N PHE A 280 -24.79 13.53 -11.50
CA PHE A 280 -25.16 14.63 -12.41
C PHE A 280 -26.59 15.20 -12.26
N SER A 281 -27.56 14.42 -11.78
CA SER A 281 -28.95 14.87 -11.58
C SER A 281 -29.16 15.74 -10.33
N GLY A 282 -28.07 16.21 -9.72
CA GLY A 282 -28.12 16.91 -8.44
C GLY A 282 -28.31 15.94 -7.27
N ASP A 283 -27.81 14.71 -7.39
CA ASP A 283 -28.09 13.63 -6.45
C ASP A 283 -26.77 13.20 -5.77
N ALA A 284 -26.61 13.44 -4.47
CA ALA A 284 -25.54 12.80 -3.69
C ALA A 284 -26.06 11.54 -3.02
N ASN A 285 -25.39 10.40 -3.24
CA ASN A 285 -25.71 9.09 -2.66
C ASN A 285 -24.69 8.75 -1.56
N TYR A 286 -25.17 8.60 -0.33
CA TYR A 286 -24.41 8.05 0.79
C TYR A 286 -25.17 6.86 1.35
N ASP A 287 -24.51 5.70 1.44
CA ASP A 287 -24.90 4.51 2.20
C ASP A 287 -26.43 4.26 2.27
N ASN A 288 -26.97 3.55 1.27
CA ASN A 288 -28.38 3.13 1.18
C ASN A 288 -29.42 4.17 0.68
N HIS A 289 -29.17 4.82 -0.47
CA HIS A 289 -30.17 5.59 -1.26
C HIS A 289 -30.74 6.86 -0.62
N ASN A 290 -29.99 7.54 0.26
CA ASN A 290 -30.38 8.89 0.71
C ASN A 290 -29.82 9.94 -0.25
N PHE A 291 -30.69 10.45 -1.12
CA PHE A 291 -30.37 11.49 -2.09
C PHE A 291 -30.39 12.88 -1.45
N VAL A 292 -29.25 13.56 -1.42
CA VAL A 292 -29.20 15.01 -1.12
C VAL A 292 -29.26 15.78 -2.44
N ALA A 293 -30.31 16.62 -2.58
CA ALA A 293 -30.50 17.46 -3.75
C ALA A 293 -29.44 18.58 -3.79
N LEU A 294 -28.61 18.58 -4.83
CA LEU A 294 -27.67 19.64 -5.19
C LEU A 294 -28.33 20.59 -6.20
N PRO A 295 -27.91 21.87 -6.27
CA PRO A 295 -28.37 22.78 -7.30
C PRO A 295 -28.03 22.28 -8.73
N ALA A 296 -28.78 22.81 -9.70
CA ALA A 296 -28.89 22.38 -11.11
C ALA A 296 -27.58 21.99 -11.84
N TRP A 297 -27.74 21.12 -12.85
CA TRP A 297 -26.83 20.67 -13.92
C TRP A 297 -25.37 21.18 -13.86
N ILE A 298 -24.41 20.25 -13.69
CA ILE A 298 -22.98 20.53 -13.80
C ILE A 298 -22.53 20.49 -15.28
N PRO A 299 -22.13 21.63 -15.89
CA PRO A 299 -21.68 21.64 -17.28
C PRO A 299 -20.38 20.86 -17.51
N THR A 300 -20.21 20.36 -18.74
CA THR A 300 -18.88 20.03 -19.27
C THR A 300 -17.95 21.23 -19.12
N GLY A 301 -16.73 20.98 -18.64
CA GLY A 301 -15.73 22.01 -18.39
C GLY A 301 -15.89 22.74 -17.06
N ALA A 302 -16.93 22.43 -16.26
CA ALA A 302 -17.07 23.00 -14.93
C ALA A 302 -15.90 22.61 -14.02
N ARG A 303 -15.41 23.57 -13.24
CA ARG A 303 -14.44 23.31 -12.18
C ARG A 303 -15.19 22.93 -10.92
N ILE A 304 -15.10 21.66 -10.54
CA ILE A 304 -15.72 21.13 -9.34
C ILE A 304 -14.64 21.01 -8.28
N GLU A 305 -14.84 21.62 -7.12
CA GLU A 305 -13.95 21.48 -5.98
C GLU A 305 -14.65 20.66 -4.91
N PHE A 306 -14.02 19.55 -4.54
CA PHE A 306 -14.53 18.63 -3.54
C PHE A 306 -13.66 18.75 -2.29
N ALA A 307 -14.29 18.94 -1.12
CA ALA A 307 -13.58 18.99 0.14
C ALA A 307 -14.20 18.05 1.17
N VAL A 308 -13.34 17.42 1.96
CA VAL A 308 -13.71 16.68 3.17
C VAL A 308 -13.13 17.44 4.34
N ILE A 309 -13.96 17.80 5.31
CA ILE A 309 -13.56 18.56 6.49
C ILE A 309 -14.21 17.90 7.72
N ARG A 310 -13.43 17.11 8.46
CA ARG A 310 -13.78 16.58 9.80
C ARG A 310 -15.20 16.00 9.88
N GLY A 311 -15.48 15.02 9.04
CA GLY A 311 -16.74 14.28 8.97
C GLY A 311 -17.79 14.91 8.05
N ALA A 312 -17.49 16.05 7.42
CA ALA A 312 -18.38 16.73 6.50
C ALA A 312 -17.81 16.84 5.09
N VAL A 313 -18.67 16.85 4.08
CA VAL A 313 -18.30 17.00 2.66
C VAL A 313 -18.87 18.31 2.13
N TYR A 314 -18.05 19.05 1.40
CA TYR A 314 -18.43 20.33 0.78
C TYR A 314 -18.10 20.31 -0.70
N LEU A 315 -18.88 21.06 -1.48
CA LEU A 315 -18.74 21.16 -2.92
C LEU A 315 -18.78 22.63 -3.36
N TRP A 316 -17.96 22.96 -4.36
CA TRP A 316 -18.07 24.21 -5.11
C TRP A 316 -18.06 23.91 -6.60
N ILE A 317 -18.86 24.64 -7.36
CA ILE A 317 -18.95 24.55 -8.81
C ILE A 317 -18.62 25.93 -9.37
N ASN A 318 -17.57 26.00 -10.20
CA ASN A 318 -17.06 27.24 -10.78
C ASN A 318 -16.79 28.34 -9.73
N GLY A 319 -16.31 27.93 -8.55
CA GLY A 319 -15.99 28.82 -7.43
C GLY A 319 -17.15 29.08 -6.48
N SER A 320 -18.40 28.87 -6.90
CA SER A 320 -19.61 29.08 -6.09
C SER A 320 -19.93 27.85 -5.23
N PRO A 321 -20.33 28.03 -3.95
CA PRO A 321 -20.71 26.91 -3.09
C PRO A 321 -21.93 26.18 -3.64
N ALA A 322 -21.94 24.86 -3.48
CA ALA A 322 -23.06 23.99 -3.80
C ALA A 322 -23.30 23.06 -2.59
N PRO A 323 -24.37 23.29 -1.81
CA PRO A 323 -25.49 24.20 -2.04
C PRO A 323 -25.12 25.68 -1.86
N ALA A 324 -25.96 26.58 -2.39
CA ALA A 324 -25.68 28.02 -2.45
C ALA A 324 -25.51 28.69 -1.06
N ASP A 325 -26.04 28.06 -0.01
CA ASP A 325 -25.90 28.50 1.38
C ASP A 325 -24.53 28.14 2.00
N GLY A 326 -23.68 27.38 1.30
CA GLY A 326 -22.37 26.94 1.79
C GLY A 326 -22.40 25.81 2.81
N SER A 327 -23.57 25.19 3.02
CA SER A 327 -23.71 24.04 3.92
C SER A 327 -22.98 22.80 3.37
N PRO A 328 -22.55 21.87 4.25
CA PRO A 328 -22.01 20.60 3.79
C PRO A 328 -23.12 19.75 3.15
N ILE A 329 -22.77 19.05 2.07
CA ILE A 329 -23.69 18.12 1.39
C ILE A 329 -23.90 16.83 2.20
N ILE A 330 -22.94 16.47 3.05
CA ILE A 330 -22.98 15.30 3.95
C ILE A 330 -22.28 15.67 5.25
N THR A 331 -22.78 15.14 6.37
CA THR A 331 -22.16 15.26 7.70
C THR A 331 -22.09 13.90 8.40
N GLY A 332 -21.32 13.80 9.48
CA GLY A 332 -21.24 12.59 10.31
C GLY A 332 -20.45 11.43 9.68
N MET A 333 -19.67 11.68 8.63
CA MET A 333 -18.84 10.65 8.00
C MET A 333 -17.75 10.15 8.96
N THR A 334 -17.54 8.83 8.96
CA THR A 334 -16.45 8.17 9.71
C THR A 334 -15.81 7.08 8.87
N GLY A 335 -14.57 6.73 9.17
CA GLY A 335 -13.82 5.67 8.47
C GLY A 335 -12.79 6.22 7.48
N ARG A 336 -12.24 5.32 6.66
CA ARG A 336 -11.19 5.66 5.69
C ARG A 336 -11.69 5.53 4.27
N TYR A 337 -11.43 6.57 3.48
CA TYR A 337 -11.91 6.70 2.12
C TYR A 337 -10.81 7.19 1.19
N ARG A 338 -10.99 6.98 -0.12
CA ARG A 338 -10.13 7.51 -1.18
C ARG A 338 -10.97 8.33 -2.16
N PRO A 339 -10.41 9.37 -2.81
CA PRO A 339 -11.08 10.05 -3.90
C PRO A 339 -11.52 9.05 -4.98
N MET A 340 -12.66 9.29 -5.61
CA MET A 340 -13.21 8.39 -6.62
C MET A 340 -13.78 9.19 -7.80
N VAL A 341 -13.53 8.70 -9.00
CA VAL A 341 -14.30 9.03 -10.20
C VAL A 341 -14.92 7.76 -10.79
N SER A 342 -16.10 7.90 -11.37
CA SER A 342 -16.92 6.79 -11.83
C SER A 342 -17.84 7.23 -12.97
N TYR A 343 -18.37 6.24 -13.67
CA TYR A 343 -19.34 6.40 -14.73
C TYR A 343 -20.47 5.38 -14.57
N SER A 344 -21.68 5.76 -14.93
CA SER A 344 -22.80 4.86 -15.21
C SER A 344 -23.33 5.16 -16.59
N SER A 345 -23.51 4.12 -17.39
CA SER A 345 -24.54 4.20 -18.41
C SER A 345 -25.02 2.84 -18.89
N SER A 346 -26.19 2.88 -19.52
CA SER A 346 -26.72 1.87 -20.42
C SER A 346 -26.26 2.05 -21.88
N GLY A 347 -25.29 2.92 -22.19
CA GLY A 347 -24.92 3.31 -23.57
C GLY A 347 -23.43 3.57 -23.82
N THR A 348 -23.05 3.93 -25.05
CA THR A 348 -21.64 4.06 -25.51
C THR A 348 -21.05 5.48 -25.38
N ASN A 349 -21.62 6.34 -24.54
CA ASN A 349 -21.11 7.71 -24.38
C ASN A 349 -19.75 7.70 -23.67
N PRO A 350 -18.69 8.32 -24.23
CA PRO A 350 -17.40 8.38 -23.56
C PRO A 350 -17.48 9.30 -22.35
N ALA A 351 -17.24 8.82 -21.14
CA ALA A 351 -17.11 9.63 -19.93
C ALA A 351 -15.64 9.92 -19.65
N VAL A 352 -15.33 11.20 -19.40
CA VAL A 352 -13.95 11.63 -19.19
C VAL A 352 -13.85 12.64 -18.05
N TRP A 353 -13.09 12.26 -17.03
CA TRP A 353 -12.72 13.13 -15.91
C TRP A 353 -11.26 13.54 -16.02
N GLN A 354 -11.01 14.81 -15.76
CA GLN A 354 -9.71 15.32 -15.33
C GLN A 354 -9.77 15.59 -13.83
N VAL A 355 -8.69 15.27 -13.12
CA VAL A 355 -8.56 15.45 -11.68
C VAL A 355 -7.26 16.16 -11.39
N ASP A 356 -7.30 17.17 -10.52
CA ASP A 356 -6.11 17.85 -10.03
C ASP A 356 -6.10 17.82 -8.50
N PHE A 357 -5.10 17.15 -7.94
CA PHE A 357 -4.86 17.08 -6.49
C PHE A 357 -3.85 18.15 -6.03
N GLY A 358 -3.44 19.04 -6.95
CA GLY A 358 -2.54 20.18 -6.73
C GLY A 358 -1.31 20.17 -7.65
N GLN A 359 -0.99 19.03 -8.27
CA GLN A 359 0.15 18.90 -9.19
C GLN A 359 0.00 19.70 -10.50
N ARG A 360 -1.19 20.20 -10.84
CA ARG A 360 -1.44 21.10 -12.00
C ARG A 360 -1.84 22.52 -11.60
N GLY A 361 -1.46 22.93 -10.38
CA GLY A 361 -1.61 24.30 -9.93
C GLY A 361 -2.88 24.56 -9.12
N TYR A 362 -3.79 23.60 -8.97
CA TYR A 362 -4.87 23.72 -7.98
C TYR A 362 -4.32 24.06 -6.60
N GLN A 363 -4.89 25.10 -6.00
CA GLN A 363 -4.59 25.49 -4.62
C GLN A 363 -5.72 25.05 -3.71
N PRO A 364 -5.41 24.49 -2.53
CA PRO A 364 -6.45 24.01 -1.63
C PRO A 364 -7.28 25.18 -1.11
N ARG A 365 -8.56 24.94 -0.83
CA ARG A 365 -9.39 25.95 -0.17
C ARG A 365 -8.84 26.29 1.23
N PRO A 366 -9.02 27.55 1.69
CA PRO A 366 -8.63 27.94 3.05
C PRO A 366 -9.15 26.97 4.11
N GLY A 367 -8.28 26.54 5.02
CA GLY A 367 -8.62 25.56 6.06
C GLY A 367 -8.53 24.09 5.64
N THR A 368 -8.15 23.80 4.40
CA THR A 368 -7.87 22.45 3.90
C THR A 368 -6.44 22.31 3.41
N ARG A 369 -5.98 21.06 3.23
CA ARG A 369 -4.67 20.72 2.65
C ARG A 369 -4.82 19.92 1.36
N LEU A 370 -3.75 19.85 0.57
CA LEU A 370 -3.69 19.01 -0.62
C LEU A 370 -3.53 17.53 -0.23
N LEU A 371 -3.90 16.64 -1.15
CA LEU A 371 -3.67 15.21 -1.01
C LEU A 371 -2.29 14.85 -1.57
N CYS A 372 -1.26 14.99 -0.74
CA CYS A 372 0.10 14.62 -1.07
C CYS A 372 0.85 14.10 0.16
N THR A 373 1.92 13.32 -0.06
CA THR A 373 2.71 12.71 1.02
C THR A 373 3.31 13.75 1.96
N ARG A 374 3.66 14.94 1.46
CA ARG A 374 4.17 16.06 2.26
C ARG A 374 3.16 16.51 3.32
N ASP A 375 1.89 16.67 2.92
CA ASP A 375 0.82 17.20 3.75
C ASP A 375 0.06 16.12 4.53
N MET A 376 0.30 14.83 4.25
CA MET A 376 -0.21 13.73 5.08
C MET A 376 0.22 13.88 6.54
N THR A 377 -0.69 13.55 7.45
CA THR A 377 -0.40 13.44 8.88
C THR A 377 0.77 12.49 9.11
N CYS A 378 1.65 12.86 10.05
CA CYS A 378 2.80 12.04 10.41
C CYS A 378 2.33 10.67 10.92
N PRO A 379 2.86 9.55 10.40
CA PRO A 379 2.45 8.24 10.88
C PRO A 379 2.81 8.09 12.36
N PRO A 380 1.91 7.53 13.20
CA PRO A 380 2.21 7.23 14.60
C PRO A 380 3.45 6.33 14.74
N ILE A 381 3.62 5.40 13.81
CA ILE A 381 4.79 4.52 13.72
C ILE A 381 5.56 4.84 12.44
N LYS A 382 6.73 5.46 12.61
CA LYS A 382 7.63 5.82 11.51
C LYS A 382 8.56 4.68 11.10
N ARG A 383 8.78 3.75 12.02
CA ARG A 383 9.73 2.62 11.92
C ARG A 383 9.02 1.33 12.32
N PRO A 384 8.25 0.71 11.40
CA PRO A 384 7.49 -0.49 11.68
C PRO A 384 8.33 -1.63 12.28
N GLU A 385 9.60 -1.72 11.89
CA GLU A 385 10.56 -2.73 12.33
C GLU A 385 10.85 -2.71 13.85
N ARG A 386 10.43 -1.66 14.57
CA ARG A 386 10.51 -1.56 16.03
C ARG A 386 9.35 -2.23 16.78
N TYR A 387 8.35 -2.71 16.06
CA TYR A 387 7.12 -3.28 16.61
C TYR A 387 6.70 -4.59 15.94
N PHE A 388 7.02 -4.73 14.65
CA PHE A 388 6.79 -5.94 13.86
C PHE A 388 8.02 -6.27 13.02
N GLY A 389 8.41 -7.54 12.94
CA GLY A 389 9.55 -7.97 12.15
C GLY A 389 9.37 -9.36 11.55
N ILE A 390 10.08 -9.61 10.44
CA ILE A 390 10.14 -10.92 9.77
C ILE A 390 11.60 -11.33 9.67
N ARG A 391 11.91 -12.56 10.09
CA ARG A 391 13.27 -13.10 10.08
C ARG A 391 13.30 -14.41 9.28
N LEU A 392 14.16 -14.47 8.27
CA LEU A 392 14.55 -15.74 7.66
C LEU A 392 15.72 -16.33 8.45
N ARG A 393 15.60 -17.60 8.82
CA ARG A 393 16.58 -18.33 9.63
C ARG A 393 16.79 -19.71 9.06
N SER A 394 17.90 -20.34 9.44
CA SER A 394 18.24 -21.69 9.01
C SER A 394 18.85 -22.49 10.16
N GLY A 395 18.74 -23.82 10.13
CA GLY A 395 19.59 -24.69 10.97
C GLY A 395 19.56 -24.43 12.48
N GLY A 396 18.42 -23.99 13.02
CA GLY A 396 18.31 -23.67 14.46
C GLY A 396 18.88 -22.29 14.84
N ASP A 397 19.19 -21.43 13.88
CA ASP A 397 19.69 -20.07 14.18
C ASP A 397 18.67 -19.28 15.03
N GLY A 398 19.21 -18.61 16.05
CA GLY A 398 18.47 -17.67 16.89
C GLY A 398 18.38 -16.26 16.31
N VAL A 399 17.93 -15.33 17.17
CA VAL A 399 17.91 -13.89 16.91
C VAL A 399 18.51 -13.18 18.11
N ALA A 400 19.41 -12.22 17.87
CA ALA A 400 20.08 -11.47 18.92
C ALA A 400 20.08 -9.94 18.68
N ASP A 401 19.31 -9.47 17.69
CA ASP A 401 19.31 -8.09 17.20
C ASP A 401 17.92 -7.42 17.26
N LEU A 402 16.99 -7.93 18.09
CA LEU A 402 15.70 -7.26 18.25
C LEU A 402 15.90 -5.86 18.84
N PRO A 403 15.16 -4.84 18.36
CA PRO A 403 15.23 -3.49 18.89
C PRO A 403 14.51 -3.31 20.24
N TRP A 404 14.09 -4.41 20.87
CA TRP A 404 13.51 -4.48 22.21
C TRP A 404 13.89 -5.80 22.88
N SER A 405 13.66 -5.86 24.19
CA SER A 405 13.85 -7.08 24.98
C SER A 405 12.53 -7.86 25.10
N PRO A 406 12.43 -9.07 24.51
CA PRO A 406 11.20 -9.87 24.58
C PRO A 406 10.97 -10.52 25.94
N VAL A 407 11.97 -10.54 26.83
CA VAL A 407 11.80 -10.96 28.24
C VAL A 407 11.19 -9.85 29.11
N ASP A 408 11.35 -8.58 28.71
CA ASP A 408 10.81 -7.42 29.44
C ASP A 408 9.47 -6.95 28.85
N ILE A 409 9.26 -7.17 27.55
CA ILE A 409 8.07 -6.72 26.81
C ILE A 409 7.39 -7.96 26.21
N PRO A 410 6.09 -8.18 26.50
CA PRO A 410 5.34 -9.29 25.91
C PRO A 410 5.53 -9.34 24.39
N THR A 411 5.96 -10.49 23.89
CA THR A 411 6.34 -10.70 22.49
C THR A 411 5.76 -12.04 22.03
N ALA A 412 5.20 -12.05 20.82
CA ALA A 412 4.77 -13.26 20.14
C ALA A 412 5.71 -13.54 18.97
N VAL A 413 6.18 -14.78 18.87
CA VAL A 413 6.96 -15.29 17.73
C VAL A 413 6.20 -16.43 17.10
N LEU A 414 5.78 -16.25 15.85
CA LEU A 414 5.18 -17.30 15.04
C LEU A 414 6.22 -17.82 14.04
N SER A 415 6.62 -19.07 14.22
CA SER A 415 7.68 -19.72 13.44
C SER A 415 7.09 -20.77 12.51
N ARG A 416 7.60 -20.84 11.28
CA ARG A 416 7.28 -21.90 10.32
C ARG A 416 8.51 -22.34 9.56
N ARG A 417 8.78 -23.65 9.62
CA ARG A 417 9.73 -24.30 8.72
C ARG A 417 9.22 -24.19 7.28
N ARG A 418 10.10 -23.95 6.31
CA ARG A 418 9.77 -23.69 4.90
C ARG A 418 10.18 -24.81 3.96
N ASP A 419 11.13 -25.63 4.38
CA ASP A 419 11.74 -26.72 3.61
C ASP A 419 11.15 -28.11 3.92
N ALA A 420 10.18 -28.21 4.83
CA ALA A 420 9.52 -29.47 5.16
C ALA A 420 8.09 -29.29 5.67
N ALA A 421 7.31 -30.37 5.59
CA ALA A 421 6.04 -30.53 6.28
C ALA A 421 6.28 -30.50 7.79
N ALA A 422 5.81 -29.45 8.46
CA ALA A 422 5.99 -29.25 9.89
C ALA A 422 4.88 -28.35 10.45
N PRO A 423 4.44 -28.56 11.70
CA PRO A 423 3.49 -27.66 12.33
C PRO A 423 4.09 -26.27 12.53
N TRP A 424 3.25 -25.25 12.47
CA TRP A 424 3.60 -23.91 12.93
C TRP A 424 3.88 -23.92 14.44
N ARG A 425 4.73 -23.02 14.91
CA ARG A 425 5.02 -22.83 16.34
C ARG A 425 4.77 -21.39 16.74
N LEU A 426 3.80 -21.18 17.62
CA LEU A 426 3.59 -19.91 18.29
C LEU A 426 4.20 -19.97 19.68
N ASN A 427 5.21 -19.15 19.92
CA ASN A 427 5.87 -18.96 21.21
C ASN A 427 5.50 -17.58 21.77
N LEU A 428 5.14 -17.53 23.04
CA LEU A 428 4.69 -16.32 23.72
C LEU A 428 5.63 -16.05 24.89
N SER A 429 6.20 -14.84 25.00
CA SER A 429 7.15 -14.57 26.08
C SER A 429 6.51 -14.57 27.48
N ILE A 430 5.18 -14.41 27.55
CA ILE A 430 4.39 -14.60 28.77
C ILE A 430 4.22 -16.08 29.17
N ARG A 431 4.66 -17.03 28.32
CA ARG A 431 4.63 -18.47 28.56
C ARG A 431 5.96 -19.11 28.12
N PRO A 432 7.08 -18.80 28.81
CA PRO A 432 8.40 -19.26 28.41
C PRO A 432 8.50 -20.79 28.42
N GLY A 433 9.25 -21.36 27.47
CA GLY A 433 9.45 -22.81 27.32
C GLY A 433 8.23 -23.58 26.79
N ARG A 434 7.14 -22.89 26.44
CA ARG A 434 5.94 -23.49 25.86
C ARG A 434 5.74 -23.05 24.42
N ALA A 435 5.10 -23.91 23.63
CA ALA A 435 4.73 -23.64 22.25
C ALA A 435 3.28 -24.06 21.97
N ILE A 436 2.67 -23.42 20.98
CA ILE A 436 1.33 -23.75 20.48
C ILE A 436 1.45 -24.11 19.00
N ALA A 437 0.96 -25.29 18.63
CA ALA A 437 0.82 -25.68 17.22
C ALA A 437 -0.45 -25.08 16.64
N THR A 438 -0.41 -24.21 15.63
CA THR A 438 -1.65 -23.52 15.16
C THR A 438 -2.60 -24.45 14.40
N ASN A 439 -2.11 -25.58 13.89
CA ASN A 439 -2.83 -26.57 13.09
C ASN A 439 -3.48 -27.71 13.90
N ASP A 440 -3.23 -27.77 15.20
CA ASP A 440 -3.70 -28.86 16.06
C ASP A 440 -4.84 -28.37 16.98
N ALA A 441 -5.73 -29.27 17.40
CA ALA A 441 -6.68 -29.04 18.48
C ALA A 441 -6.04 -29.21 19.87
N ALA A 442 -4.80 -29.68 19.96
CA ALA A 442 -4.04 -29.70 21.20
C ALA A 442 -3.82 -28.30 21.79
N GLY A 443 -3.69 -28.27 23.12
CA GLY A 443 -3.33 -27.11 23.90
C GLY A 443 -1.90 -26.64 23.69
N ASP A 444 -1.38 -25.82 24.61
CA ASP A 444 0.06 -25.55 24.63
C ASP A 444 0.82 -26.75 25.24
N PHE A 445 2.08 -26.93 24.82
CA PHE A 445 2.92 -28.01 25.32
C PHE A 445 4.31 -27.48 25.65
N ALA A 446 5.01 -28.17 26.55
CA ALA A 446 6.41 -27.87 26.85
C ALA A 446 7.29 -28.33 25.67
N GLU A 447 8.11 -27.43 25.15
CA GLU A 447 9.04 -27.72 24.05
C GLU A 447 10.45 -27.39 24.55
N ALA A 448 11.04 -28.30 25.33
CA ALA A 448 12.30 -28.07 26.05
C ALA A 448 13.45 -27.65 25.11
N ASP A 449 13.51 -28.25 23.92
CA ASP A 449 14.49 -27.94 22.88
C ASP A 449 14.00 -26.87 21.87
N GLY A 450 12.93 -26.15 22.21
CA GLY A 450 12.30 -25.15 21.36
C GLY A 450 12.93 -23.75 21.44
N LEU A 451 12.13 -22.74 21.12
CA LEU A 451 12.52 -21.33 21.20
C LEU A 451 12.58 -20.87 22.67
N THR A 452 13.71 -20.30 23.07
CA THR A 452 13.92 -19.68 24.39
C THR A 452 14.22 -18.20 24.23
N PHE A 453 13.40 -17.34 24.83
CA PHE A 453 13.59 -15.89 24.76
C PHE A 453 14.84 -15.42 25.53
N THR A 454 15.55 -14.45 24.94
CA THR A 454 16.71 -13.76 25.53
C THR A 454 16.48 -12.26 25.53
N ARG A 455 17.39 -11.48 26.15
CA ARG A 455 17.24 -10.02 26.24
C ARG A 455 17.27 -9.28 24.89
N SER A 456 17.78 -9.89 23.82
CA SER A 456 17.82 -9.26 22.50
C SER A 456 17.19 -10.11 21.40
N GLY A 457 16.44 -11.15 21.77
CA GLY A 457 15.76 -12.03 20.82
C GLY A 457 15.47 -13.40 21.43
N TRP A 458 16.01 -14.45 20.82
CA TRP A 458 15.82 -15.82 21.27
C TRP A 458 16.92 -16.75 20.76
N THR A 459 17.11 -17.86 21.46
CA THR A 459 17.86 -19.03 20.99
C THR A 459 16.89 -20.16 20.66
N VAL A 460 17.36 -21.16 19.93
CA VAL A 460 16.59 -22.35 19.56
C VAL A 460 17.44 -23.57 19.89
N GLY A 461 16.84 -24.59 20.52
CA GLY A 461 17.48 -25.88 20.78
C GLY A 461 17.39 -26.84 19.59
N ALA A 462 17.35 -28.14 19.87
CA ALA A 462 17.30 -29.20 18.86
C ALA A 462 15.90 -29.52 18.28
N ALA A 463 14.83 -28.83 18.69
CA ALA A 463 13.48 -29.16 18.27
C ALA A 463 13.31 -29.05 16.74
N ALA A 464 12.89 -30.16 16.11
CA ALA A 464 12.85 -30.34 14.65
C ALA A 464 12.03 -29.28 13.90
N ALA A 465 10.99 -28.72 14.55
CA ALA A 465 10.11 -27.70 13.96
C ALA A 465 10.82 -26.37 13.68
N TYR A 466 11.97 -26.11 14.31
CA TYR A 466 12.78 -24.91 14.09
C TYR A 466 14.07 -25.17 13.31
N GLN A 467 14.35 -26.44 12.98
CA GLN A 467 15.50 -26.80 12.17
C GLN A 467 15.21 -26.55 10.68
N GLY A 468 16.25 -26.54 9.85
CA GLY A 468 16.11 -26.26 8.42
C GLY A 468 15.79 -24.79 8.13
N SER A 469 15.30 -24.50 6.92
CA SER A 469 14.95 -23.14 6.51
C SER A 469 13.64 -22.71 7.19
N ARG A 470 13.61 -21.55 7.82
CA ARG A 470 12.50 -21.09 8.67
C ARG A 470 12.20 -19.62 8.44
N VAL A 471 10.94 -19.25 8.65
CA VAL A 471 10.51 -17.85 8.79
C VAL A 471 9.89 -17.63 10.17
N ASP A 472 10.28 -16.54 10.81
CA ASP A 472 9.76 -16.10 12.10
C ASP A 472 9.07 -14.73 11.95
N TYR A 473 7.80 -14.64 12.33
CA TYR A 473 7.04 -13.40 12.41
C TYR A 473 6.96 -12.95 13.87
N VAL A 474 7.33 -11.71 14.14
CA VAL A 474 7.56 -11.21 15.50
C VAL A 474 6.67 -10.00 15.76
N TRP A 475 5.84 -10.06 16.80
CA TRP A 475 5.05 -8.93 17.27
C TRP A 475 5.42 -8.53 18.68
N ARG A 476 5.68 -7.24 18.89
CA ARG A 476 5.96 -6.63 20.18
C ARG A 476 4.70 -5.98 20.75
N ALA A 477 4.28 -6.36 21.95
CA ALA A 477 3.15 -5.70 22.60
C ALA A 477 3.43 -4.21 22.83
N SER A 478 2.49 -3.37 22.40
CA SER A 478 2.52 -1.93 22.58
C SER A 478 1.16 -1.34 22.20
N ALA A 479 0.59 -0.52 23.08
CA ALA A 479 -0.60 0.29 22.78
C ALA A 479 -0.42 1.13 21.51
N ALA A 480 0.79 1.68 21.31
CA ALA A 480 1.11 2.51 20.14
C ALA A 480 1.09 1.72 18.82
N ALA A 481 1.42 0.43 18.86
CA ALA A 481 1.34 -0.49 17.71
C ALA A 481 0.00 -1.22 17.62
N GLY A 482 -0.92 -0.94 18.55
CA GLY A 482 -2.20 -1.61 18.63
C GLY A 482 -2.04 -3.12 18.78
N PHE A 483 -1.11 -3.59 19.64
CA PHE A 483 -0.97 -5.02 19.94
C PHE A 483 -0.85 -5.24 21.45
N ASP A 484 -1.63 -6.19 21.96
CA ASP A 484 -1.54 -6.68 23.34
C ASP A 484 -1.63 -8.21 23.38
N LEU A 485 -1.07 -8.79 24.44
CA LEU A 485 -0.95 -10.23 24.61
C LEU A 485 -1.39 -10.62 26.03
N LEU A 486 -2.45 -11.42 26.13
CA LEU A 486 -3.11 -11.73 27.39
C LEU A 486 -3.19 -13.25 27.65
N THR A 487 -3.24 -13.61 28.93
CA THR A 487 -3.73 -14.91 29.42
C THR A 487 -5.05 -14.70 30.13
N VAL A 488 -6.07 -15.51 29.81
CA VAL A 488 -7.44 -15.36 30.34
C VAL A 488 -7.93 -16.71 30.83
N ASP A 489 -8.24 -16.82 32.12
CA ASP A 489 -8.91 -18.00 32.68
C ASP A 489 -10.42 -17.84 32.54
N HIS A 490 -11.07 -18.78 31.85
CA HIS A 490 -12.49 -18.74 31.55
C HIS A 490 -13.20 -19.98 32.08
N VAL A 491 -14.47 -19.81 32.46
CA VAL A 491 -15.35 -20.89 32.93
C VAL A 491 -16.63 -20.84 32.11
N THR A 492 -16.98 -21.95 31.49
CA THR A 492 -18.24 -22.09 30.73
C THR A 492 -19.44 -21.76 31.60
N GLY A 493 -20.43 -21.07 31.02
CA GLY A 493 -21.65 -20.65 31.70
C GLY A 493 -21.59 -19.21 32.24
N ALA A 494 -20.42 -18.58 32.32
CA ALA A 494 -20.28 -17.19 32.72
C ALA A 494 -19.32 -16.43 31.77
N PRO A 495 -19.68 -15.23 31.28
CA PRO A 495 -18.75 -14.43 30.49
C PRO A 495 -17.56 -14.00 31.36
N THR A 496 -16.36 -13.97 30.76
CA THR A 496 -15.14 -13.49 31.43
C THR A 496 -14.68 -12.21 30.75
N THR A 497 -14.63 -11.11 31.51
CA THR A 497 -14.11 -9.82 31.04
C THR A 497 -12.75 -9.54 31.65
N VAL A 498 -11.77 -9.18 30.82
CA VAL A 498 -10.42 -8.80 31.24
C VAL A 498 -10.01 -7.46 30.64
N ALA A 499 -9.20 -6.70 31.37
CA ALA A 499 -8.63 -5.46 30.85
C ALA A 499 -7.51 -5.73 29.83
N HIS A 500 -7.43 -4.91 28.80
CA HIS A 500 -6.35 -4.89 27.81
C HIS A 500 -5.77 -3.49 27.64
N LYS A 501 -4.57 -3.40 27.07
CA LYS A 501 -3.77 -2.17 27.02
C LYS A 501 -3.85 -1.42 25.68
N LEU A 502 -4.77 -1.78 24.80
CA LEU A 502 -4.86 -1.20 23.45
C LEU A 502 -5.34 0.27 23.44
N GLY A 503 -6.16 0.69 24.42
CA GLY A 503 -6.80 2.02 24.43
C GLY A 503 -7.77 2.24 23.26
N ARG A 504 -8.14 1.15 22.58
CA ARG A 504 -8.94 1.07 21.36
C ARG A 504 -9.64 -0.28 21.35
N ILE A 505 -10.77 -0.34 20.67
CA ILE A 505 -11.49 -1.58 20.40
C ILE A 505 -10.61 -2.54 19.58
N VAL A 506 -10.72 -3.84 19.85
CA VAL A 506 -10.01 -4.88 19.10
C VAL A 506 -10.61 -4.98 17.69
N ASP A 507 -9.78 -4.89 16.66
CA ASP A 507 -10.19 -5.07 15.27
C ASP A 507 -9.86 -6.49 14.76
N TYR A 508 -8.84 -7.14 15.32
CA TYR A 508 -8.40 -8.50 14.98
C TYR A 508 -7.85 -9.22 16.21
N ALA A 509 -8.16 -10.51 16.39
CA ALA A 509 -7.57 -11.28 17.49
C ALA A 509 -7.46 -12.78 17.21
N TRP A 510 -6.50 -13.43 17.85
CA TRP A 510 -6.45 -14.88 17.97
C TRP A 510 -6.77 -15.27 19.40
N VAL A 511 -7.81 -16.08 19.57
CA VAL A 511 -8.29 -16.60 20.86
C VAL A 511 -8.04 -18.09 20.87
N LEU A 512 -7.00 -18.50 21.60
CA LEU A 512 -6.46 -19.84 21.58
C LEU A 512 -6.68 -20.46 22.97
N ASN A 513 -7.58 -21.44 23.08
CA ASN A 513 -7.66 -22.23 24.30
C ASN A 513 -6.39 -23.09 24.39
N LEU A 514 -5.77 -23.11 25.57
CA LEU A 514 -4.53 -23.82 25.84
C LEU A 514 -4.79 -25.24 26.38
N SER A 515 -6.05 -25.69 26.43
CA SER A 515 -6.44 -27.08 26.71
C SER A 515 -6.67 -27.90 25.43
N THR A 516 -6.64 -29.23 25.56
CA THR A 516 -6.79 -30.17 24.44
C THR A 516 -8.23 -30.23 23.90
N GLY A 517 -8.38 -30.37 22.58
CA GLY A 517 -9.66 -30.58 21.89
C GLY A 517 -10.38 -29.30 21.47
N ALA A 518 -9.72 -28.14 21.58
CA ALA A 518 -10.36 -26.85 21.40
C ALA A 518 -10.13 -26.22 20.02
N ILE A 519 -11.11 -25.42 19.59
CA ILE A 519 -11.03 -24.63 18.36
C ILE A 519 -10.17 -23.38 18.61
N LYS A 520 -9.22 -23.12 17.71
CA LYS A 520 -8.39 -21.91 17.70
C LYS A 520 -9.11 -20.85 16.87
N ARG A 521 -9.59 -19.78 17.49
CA ARG A 521 -10.51 -18.83 16.85
C ARG A 521 -9.79 -17.56 16.41
N MET A 522 -10.04 -17.13 15.18
CA MET A 522 -9.64 -15.83 14.65
C MET A 522 -10.86 -14.89 14.59
N TYR A 523 -10.80 -13.83 15.38
CA TYR A 523 -11.75 -12.72 15.35
C TYR A 523 -11.32 -11.68 14.32
N HIS A 524 -12.29 -11.11 13.58
CA HIS A 524 -12.03 -10.06 12.61
C HIS A 524 -13.22 -9.10 12.48
N ARG A 525 -13.18 -7.99 13.22
CA ARG A 525 -14.31 -7.08 13.45
C ARG A 525 -14.96 -6.54 12.17
N ARG A 526 -14.14 -6.15 11.18
CA ARG A 526 -14.60 -5.46 9.96
C ARG A 526 -14.77 -6.40 8.75
N GLY A 527 -14.41 -7.66 8.93
CA GLY A 527 -14.31 -8.65 7.85
C GLY A 527 -15.38 -9.74 7.96
N LEU A 528 -15.87 -9.98 9.18
CA LEU A 528 -16.86 -11.00 9.51
C LEU A 528 -18.12 -10.34 10.09
N ALA A 529 -19.25 -11.05 10.03
CA ALA A 529 -20.46 -10.61 10.70
C ALA A 529 -20.34 -10.73 12.23
N ALA A 530 -21.22 -10.06 12.97
CA ALA A 530 -21.23 -10.15 14.43
C ALA A 530 -21.39 -11.61 14.89
N GLY A 531 -20.58 -12.03 15.88
CA GLY A 531 -20.57 -13.40 16.38
C GLY A 531 -19.85 -14.41 15.49
N GLN A 532 -19.22 -14.00 14.37
CA GLN A 532 -18.46 -14.91 13.53
C GLN A 532 -16.97 -15.00 13.88
N TYR A 533 -16.36 -16.14 13.57
CA TYR A 533 -14.91 -16.36 13.62
C TYR A 533 -14.44 -17.28 12.48
N ILE A 534 -13.13 -17.26 12.21
CA ILE A 534 -12.46 -18.30 11.40
C ILE A 534 -11.79 -19.29 12.35
N ALA A 535 -12.03 -20.59 12.15
CA ALA A 535 -11.25 -21.62 12.85
C ALA A 535 -9.86 -21.70 12.21
N ILE A 536 -8.83 -21.34 12.98
CA ILE A 536 -7.44 -21.31 12.55
C ILE A 536 -6.95 -22.73 12.28
N ASN A 537 -7.35 -23.70 13.08
CA ASN A 537 -6.91 -25.11 13.01
C ASN A 537 -7.81 -26.00 12.14
N ALA A 538 -8.66 -25.43 11.28
CA ALA A 538 -9.54 -26.19 10.41
C ALA A 538 -9.78 -25.49 9.07
N ASN A 539 -9.95 -26.27 7.99
CA ASN A 539 -10.33 -25.72 6.68
C ASN A 539 -11.86 -25.60 6.57
N VAL A 540 -12.40 -24.54 7.17
CA VAL A 540 -13.86 -24.27 7.20
C VAL A 540 -14.18 -22.82 6.79
N ALA A 541 -15.46 -22.56 6.55
CA ALA A 541 -16.00 -21.21 6.41
C ALA A 541 -16.04 -20.51 7.75
N ALA A 542 -16.41 -19.23 7.74
CA ALA A 542 -16.77 -18.51 8.96
C ALA A 542 -17.85 -19.27 9.74
N VAL A 543 -17.60 -19.47 11.03
CA VAL A 543 -18.51 -20.12 11.98
C VAL A 543 -19.17 -19.04 12.82
N THR A 544 -20.47 -19.17 13.09
CA THR A 544 -21.24 -18.22 13.90
C THR A 544 -21.48 -18.79 15.30
N GLU A 545 -21.09 -18.04 16.32
CA GLU A 545 -21.31 -18.33 17.74
C GLU A 545 -21.67 -17.00 18.44
N ALA A 546 -22.95 -16.67 18.56
CA ALA A 546 -23.37 -15.35 19.04
C ALA A 546 -22.79 -15.01 20.43
N GLY A 547 -22.20 -13.82 20.57
CA GLY A 547 -21.66 -13.33 21.85
C GLY A 547 -20.35 -13.97 22.31
N TRP A 548 -19.67 -14.80 21.49
CA TRP A 548 -18.43 -15.47 21.88
C TRP A 548 -17.27 -14.52 22.20
N PHE A 549 -17.24 -13.34 21.57
CA PHE A 549 -16.20 -12.32 21.75
C PHE A 549 -16.78 -10.91 21.64
N ALA A 550 -16.42 -10.05 22.58
CA ALA A 550 -16.68 -8.62 22.53
C ALA A 550 -15.44 -7.85 23.01
N SER A 551 -15.33 -6.58 22.62
CA SER A 551 -14.31 -5.68 23.18
C SER A 551 -14.78 -4.23 23.12
N ASP A 552 -14.22 -3.42 24.00
CA ASP A 552 -14.30 -1.97 24.00
C ASP A 552 -12.88 -1.36 24.04
N ALA A 553 -12.73 -0.08 24.37
CA ALA A 553 -11.43 0.56 24.39
C ALA A 553 -10.46 0.05 25.47
N LEU A 554 -10.96 -0.60 26.52
CA LEU A 554 -10.22 -0.95 27.73
C LEU A 554 -10.32 -2.43 28.09
N SER A 555 -11.31 -3.15 27.60
CA SER A 555 -11.57 -4.53 27.98
C SER A 555 -12.02 -5.40 26.82
N LEU A 556 -11.78 -6.71 26.95
CA LEU A 556 -12.36 -7.74 26.09
C LEU A 556 -13.14 -8.74 26.94
N THR A 557 -14.14 -9.36 26.34
CA THR A 557 -15.01 -10.36 26.97
C THR A 557 -15.01 -11.64 26.16
N LEU A 558 -14.71 -12.75 26.82
CA LEU A 558 -14.95 -14.11 26.33
C LEU A 558 -16.36 -14.53 26.76
N GLY A 559 -17.19 -14.91 25.78
CA GLY A 559 -18.60 -15.25 26.00
C GLY A 559 -18.78 -16.56 26.79
N SER A 560 -19.91 -16.67 27.50
CA SER A 560 -20.21 -17.82 28.38
C SER A 560 -20.32 -19.18 27.67
N GLY A 561 -20.50 -19.19 26.34
CA GLY A 561 -20.55 -20.41 25.53
C GLY A 561 -19.18 -21.05 25.28
N LEU A 562 -18.08 -20.34 25.58
CA LEU A 562 -16.74 -20.88 25.36
C LEU A 562 -16.41 -21.98 26.39
N PRO A 563 -15.63 -23.02 26.00
CA PRO A 563 -15.18 -24.05 26.93
C PRO A 563 -14.32 -23.49 28.07
N SER A 564 -14.48 -24.05 29.27
CA SER A 564 -13.61 -23.74 30.41
C SER A 564 -12.15 -24.00 30.08
N GLY A 565 -11.26 -23.16 30.59
CA GLY A 565 -9.81 -23.31 30.41
C GLY A 565 -9.08 -21.97 30.38
N THR A 566 -7.76 -22.06 30.26
CA THR A 566 -6.90 -20.90 30.08
C THR A 566 -6.74 -20.60 28.60
N TYR A 567 -6.91 -19.34 28.21
CA TYR A 567 -6.78 -18.85 26.84
C TYR A 567 -5.56 -17.95 26.71
N ALA A 568 -4.83 -18.08 25.60
CA ALA A 568 -3.96 -17.02 25.10
C ALA A 568 -4.76 -16.15 24.12
N VAL A 569 -4.72 -14.83 24.32
CA VAL A 569 -5.35 -13.86 23.43
C VAL A 569 -4.30 -12.93 22.86
N LEU A 570 -4.10 -13.01 21.55
CA LEU A 570 -3.32 -12.04 20.79
C LEU A 570 -4.31 -11.04 20.22
N ALA A 571 -4.32 -9.80 20.70
CA ALA A 571 -5.31 -8.81 20.33
C ALA A 571 -4.66 -7.62 19.61
N TRP A 572 -5.23 -7.26 18.46
CA TRP A 572 -4.78 -6.12 17.67
C TRP A 572 -5.89 -5.08 17.46
N ALA A 573 -5.53 -3.82 17.58
CA ALA A 573 -6.30 -2.67 17.13
C ALA A 573 -5.62 -2.06 15.90
N GLU A 574 -6.41 -1.58 14.94
CA GLU A 574 -5.87 -0.97 13.73
C GLU A 574 -5.13 0.35 14.03
N VAL A 575 -3.92 0.52 13.48
CA VAL A 575 -3.12 1.74 13.60
C VAL A 575 -2.87 2.34 12.22
N PRO A 576 -3.24 3.62 12.00
CA PRO A 576 -2.99 4.31 10.72
C PRO A 576 -1.54 4.20 10.27
N GLN A 577 -1.37 3.87 8.99
CA GLN A 577 -0.11 3.65 8.28
C GLN A 577 0.80 2.56 8.87
N PHE A 578 0.27 1.66 9.71
CA PHE A 578 1.03 0.56 10.32
C PHE A 578 0.34 -0.80 10.24
N SER A 579 -0.96 -0.87 10.52
CA SER A 579 -1.73 -2.11 10.43
C SER A 579 -3.11 -1.88 9.81
N SER A 580 -3.61 -2.89 9.11
CA SER A 580 -4.94 -2.89 8.48
C SER A 580 -5.60 -4.24 8.67
N PHE A 581 -6.86 -4.21 9.12
CA PHE A 581 -7.69 -5.40 9.33
C PHE A 581 -9.01 -5.22 8.55
N GLY A 582 -8.97 -5.61 7.28
CA GLY A 582 -10.00 -5.26 6.31
C GLY A 582 -10.49 -6.45 5.50
N ARG A 583 -11.12 -6.13 4.36
CA ARG A 583 -11.61 -7.14 3.41
C ARG A 583 -11.63 -6.59 1.99
N HIS A 584 -11.61 -7.50 1.03
CA HIS A 584 -11.95 -7.25 -0.37
C HIS A 584 -12.92 -8.31 -0.90
N ILE A 585 -13.64 -7.99 -1.97
CA ILE A 585 -14.46 -8.92 -2.73
C ILE A 585 -13.66 -9.42 -3.92
N GLY A 586 -13.53 -10.74 -4.06
CA GLY A 586 -12.85 -11.36 -5.19
C GLY A 586 -13.63 -11.22 -6.49
N ASN A 587 -12.93 -11.20 -7.62
CA ASN A 587 -13.51 -11.04 -8.96
C ASN A 587 -13.12 -12.18 -9.93
N ALA A 588 -12.38 -13.19 -9.46
CA ALA A 588 -11.84 -14.30 -10.25
C ALA A 588 -11.06 -13.88 -11.52
N SER A 589 -10.44 -12.69 -11.52
CA SER A 589 -9.59 -12.18 -12.61
C SER A 589 -8.13 -12.06 -12.16
N ALA A 590 -7.19 -12.24 -13.09
CA ALA A 590 -5.76 -11.96 -12.84
C ALA A 590 -5.49 -10.45 -12.64
N ASP A 591 -6.37 -9.58 -13.17
CA ASP A 591 -6.47 -8.19 -12.70
C ASP A 591 -7.42 -8.14 -11.49
N GLY A 592 -6.94 -8.70 -10.38
CA GLY A 592 -7.74 -9.00 -9.21
C GLY A 592 -8.16 -7.76 -8.41
N ALA A 593 -8.86 -7.99 -7.31
CA ALA A 593 -9.26 -6.91 -6.41
C ALA A 593 -8.04 -6.16 -5.83
N PHE A 594 -8.26 -4.88 -5.49
CA PHE A 594 -7.28 -4.07 -4.75
C PHE A 594 -7.72 -3.91 -3.30
N ALA A 595 -6.97 -4.49 -2.37
CA ALA A 595 -7.15 -4.29 -0.94
C ALA A 595 -6.35 -3.05 -0.52
N ALA A 596 -7.07 -1.94 -0.32
CA ALA A 596 -6.48 -0.65 -0.03
C ALA A 596 -5.95 -0.57 1.41
N MET A 597 -4.82 0.10 1.56
CA MET A 597 -4.18 0.39 2.84
C MET A 597 -3.48 1.76 2.74
N ASP A 598 -3.04 2.29 3.87
CA ASP A 598 -2.23 3.51 3.95
C ASP A 598 -0.74 3.20 4.24
N PHE A 599 -0.26 2.05 3.75
CA PHE A 599 1.13 1.61 3.85
C PHE A 599 1.49 0.54 2.83
N ALA A 600 2.80 0.36 2.62
CA ALA A 600 3.38 -0.78 1.92
C ALA A 600 3.44 -2.00 2.85
N PRO A 601 2.72 -3.11 2.59
CA PRO A 601 2.73 -4.26 3.47
C PRO A 601 4.12 -4.93 3.54
N ALA A 602 4.51 -5.37 4.73
CA ALA A 602 5.61 -6.34 4.89
C ALA A 602 5.06 -7.76 4.98
N LEU A 603 3.88 -7.92 5.58
CA LEU A 603 3.14 -9.16 5.77
C LEU A 603 1.65 -8.90 5.50
N ALA A 604 1.01 -9.84 4.80
CA ALA A 604 -0.44 -9.98 4.75
C ALA A 604 -0.84 -11.43 5.04
N ILE A 605 -1.88 -11.61 5.86
CA ILE A 605 -2.55 -12.88 6.07
C ILE A 605 -3.97 -12.72 5.50
N THR A 606 -4.28 -13.46 4.45
CA THR A 606 -5.57 -13.37 3.75
C THR A 606 -6.36 -14.65 3.89
N LYS A 607 -7.67 -14.56 4.06
CA LYS A 607 -8.55 -15.73 4.15
C LYS A 607 -9.88 -15.47 3.46
N ASN A 608 -10.27 -16.38 2.58
CA ASN A 608 -11.64 -16.43 2.09
C ASN A 608 -12.59 -16.90 3.21
N THR A 609 -13.67 -16.15 3.44
CA THR A 609 -14.64 -16.47 4.50
C THR A 609 -15.61 -17.60 4.12
N ALA A 610 -15.67 -17.98 2.84
CA ALA A 610 -16.46 -19.11 2.33
C ALA A 610 -15.64 -20.42 2.28
N VAL A 611 -16.34 -21.56 2.20
CA VAL A 611 -15.72 -22.88 1.93
C VAL A 611 -15.51 -23.02 0.43
N THR A 612 -14.27 -23.24 0.02
CA THR A 612 -13.93 -24.10 -1.13
C THR A 612 -12.72 -24.95 -0.75
N SER A 613 -12.42 -26.00 -1.52
CA SER A 613 -11.34 -26.95 -1.22
C SER A 613 -10.00 -26.24 -0.96
N ALA A 614 -9.33 -26.60 0.15
CA ALA A 614 -8.01 -26.11 0.59
C ALA A 614 -7.85 -24.58 0.83
N ASN A 615 -8.75 -23.96 1.61
CA ASN A 615 -8.72 -22.52 1.92
C ASN A 615 -8.24 -22.20 3.35
N TYR A 616 -7.01 -22.57 3.70
CA TYR A 616 -6.37 -22.05 4.93
C TYR A 616 -6.01 -20.57 4.80
N PRO A 617 -5.90 -19.81 5.92
CA PRO A 617 -5.38 -18.45 5.85
C PRO A 617 -3.99 -18.44 5.19
N THR A 618 -3.85 -17.68 4.12
CA THR A 618 -2.64 -17.63 3.29
C THR A 618 -1.74 -16.52 3.79
N VAL A 619 -0.46 -16.83 4.02
CA VAL A 619 0.56 -15.94 4.55
C VAL A 619 1.51 -15.52 3.44
N GLN A 620 1.56 -14.23 3.17
CA GLN A 620 2.33 -13.59 2.11
C GLN A 620 3.24 -12.51 2.72
N ASP A 621 4.51 -12.49 2.36
CA ASP A 621 5.43 -11.48 2.87
C ASP A 621 6.62 -11.19 1.97
N THR A 622 7.29 -10.10 2.33
CA THR A 622 8.41 -9.54 1.57
C THR A 622 9.78 -10.03 1.98
N ALA A 623 9.89 -10.82 3.06
CA ALA A 623 11.17 -11.47 3.36
C ALA A 623 11.37 -12.65 2.41
N ARG A 624 10.29 -13.36 2.08
CA ARG A 624 10.28 -14.54 1.20
C ARG A 624 10.12 -14.17 -0.28
N SER A 625 9.42 -13.08 -0.58
CA SER A 625 9.32 -12.50 -1.92
C SER A 625 9.71 -11.02 -1.87
N PRO A 626 11.01 -10.69 -1.99
CA PRO A 626 11.51 -9.32 -1.79
C PRO A 626 11.03 -8.31 -2.83
N HIS A 627 10.55 -8.79 -3.97
CA HIS A 627 10.04 -8.00 -5.09
C HIS A 627 8.64 -8.48 -5.49
N ASN A 628 7.94 -7.65 -6.26
CA ASN A 628 6.69 -8.05 -6.88
C ASN A 628 6.95 -8.88 -8.16
N PRO A 629 6.08 -9.83 -8.51
CA PRO A 629 4.95 -10.31 -7.70
C PRO A 629 5.38 -11.09 -6.46
N ILE A 630 4.51 -11.09 -5.45
CA ILE A 630 4.64 -11.97 -4.29
C ILE A 630 4.16 -13.37 -4.71
N ASP A 631 5.11 -14.30 -4.86
CA ASP A 631 4.87 -15.65 -5.36
C ASP A 631 4.81 -16.69 -4.24
N ASN A 632 5.62 -16.49 -3.20
CA ASN A 632 5.75 -17.44 -2.11
C ASN A 632 4.60 -17.30 -1.10
N ARG A 633 3.95 -18.42 -0.78
CA ARG A 633 2.94 -18.51 0.27
C ARG A 633 3.20 -19.66 1.23
N LEU A 634 2.71 -19.45 2.44
CA LEU A 634 2.48 -20.51 3.41
C LEU A 634 1.00 -20.51 3.78
N TRP A 635 0.47 -21.67 4.13
CA TRP A 635 -0.85 -21.78 4.72
C TRP A 635 -0.72 -21.83 6.24
N LEU A 636 -1.29 -20.82 6.89
CA LEU A 636 -1.39 -20.81 8.35
C LEU A 636 -2.16 -22.06 8.76
N SER A 637 -1.59 -22.80 9.71
CA SER A 637 -2.19 -24.02 10.24
C SER A 637 -2.27 -25.19 9.27
N ASP A 638 -1.54 -25.15 8.17
CA ASP A 638 -1.18 -26.35 7.44
C ASP A 638 0.18 -26.90 7.94
N ALA A 639 0.21 -28.21 8.19
CA ALA A 639 1.42 -28.94 8.53
C ALA A 639 1.84 -29.93 7.43
N ALA A 640 0.99 -30.18 6.42
CA ALA A 640 1.23 -31.16 5.38
C ALA A 640 2.12 -30.63 4.25
N ASN A 641 2.06 -29.33 3.95
CA ASN A 641 2.84 -28.73 2.88
C ASN A 641 3.97 -27.86 3.42
N ALA A 642 5.09 -27.85 2.70
CA ALA A 642 6.15 -26.86 2.89
C ALA A 642 5.74 -25.52 2.26
N GLU A 643 6.68 -24.58 2.13
CA GLU A 643 6.42 -23.39 1.31
C GLU A 643 6.08 -23.77 -0.13
N THR A 644 5.15 -23.03 -0.73
CA THR A 644 4.82 -23.16 -2.14
C THR A 644 4.98 -21.82 -2.84
N SER A 645 5.52 -21.86 -4.06
CA SER A 645 5.60 -20.72 -4.98
C SER A 645 4.52 -20.86 -6.05
N ASP A 646 3.73 -19.81 -6.27
CA ASP A 646 2.82 -19.73 -7.41
C ASP A 646 3.53 -19.01 -8.56
N GLY A 647 3.87 -19.73 -9.63
CA GLY A 647 4.62 -19.16 -10.76
C GLY A 647 3.88 -18.06 -11.54
N ASN A 648 2.59 -17.83 -11.25
CA ASN A 648 1.78 -16.79 -11.88
C ASN A 648 1.61 -15.53 -11.00
N GLY A 649 2.19 -15.51 -9.79
CA GLY A 649 2.05 -14.40 -8.85
C GLY A 649 0.72 -14.36 -8.10
N LEU A 650 0.80 -14.26 -6.78
CA LEU A 650 -0.39 -14.20 -5.92
C LEU A 650 -0.94 -12.78 -5.85
N CYS A 651 -0.06 -11.83 -5.60
CA CYS A 651 -0.39 -10.41 -5.42
C CYS A 651 0.84 -9.52 -5.59
N ASP A 652 0.63 -8.23 -5.77
CA ASP A 652 1.66 -7.22 -5.57
C ASP A 652 1.45 -6.53 -4.22
N PHE A 653 2.54 -6.31 -3.48
CA PHE A 653 2.57 -5.37 -2.36
C PHE A 653 3.09 -4.02 -2.89
N VAL A 654 2.21 -3.02 -2.88
CA VAL A 654 2.47 -1.66 -3.37
C VAL A 654 2.39 -0.66 -2.21
N SER A 655 2.79 0.60 -2.42
CA SER A 655 2.94 1.60 -1.36
C SER A 655 1.65 1.94 -0.59
N ASN A 656 0.50 1.57 -1.16
CA ASN A 656 -0.83 1.84 -0.65
C ASN A 656 -1.73 0.59 -0.60
N GLY A 657 -1.13 -0.61 -0.48
CA GLY A 657 -1.87 -1.84 -0.19
C GLY A 657 -1.44 -3.05 -1.01
N LEU A 658 -2.43 -3.89 -1.32
CA LEU A 658 -2.24 -5.21 -1.94
C LEU A 658 -3.11 -5.33 -3.18
N LYS A 659 -2.51 -5.63 -4.32
CA LYS A 659 -3.22 -5.93 -5.57
C LYS A 659 -3.20 -7.42 -5.84
N VAL A 660 -4.36 -8.06 -5.89
CA VAL A 660 -4.46 -9.49 -6.20
C VAL A 660 -4.11 -9.74 -7.67
N ARG A 661 -3.33 -10.79 -7.94
CA ARG A 661 -2.83 -11.16 -9.28
C ARG A 661 -3.22 -12.56 -9.75
N THR A 662 -4.02 -13.25 -8.94
CA THR A 662 -4.42 -14.63 -9.18
C THR A 662 -5.93 -14.78 -9.27
N THR A 663 -6.38 -15.81 -9.98
CA THR A 663 -7.78 -16.26 -9.98
C THR A 663 -8.07 -17.29 -8.88
N HIS A 664 -7.06 -17.66 -8.08
CA HIS A 664 -7.20 -18.65 -7.01
C HIS A 664 -8.35 -18.29 -6.07
N ASN A 665 -9.26 -19.25 -5.88
CA ASN A 665 -10.48 -19.02 -5.13
C ASN A 665 -10.23 -18.59 -3.68
N GLY A 666 -9.21 -19.14 -3.02
CA GLY A 666 -8.83 -18.77 -1.66
C GLY A 666 -8.39 -17.31 -1.48
N LEU A 667 -8.04 -16.60 -2.57
CA LEU A 667 -7.57 -15.21 -2.56
C LEU A 667 -8.45 -14.26 -3.39
N ASN A 668 -9.20 -14.79 -4.36
CA ASN A 668 -9.92 -14.00 -5.36
C ASN A 668 -11.22 -14.65 -5.87
N GLY A 669 -11.88 -15.50 -5.07
CA GLY A 669 -13.16 -16.11 -5.45
C GLY A 669 -14.21 -15.07 -5.88
N SER A 670 -14.85 -15.27 -7.04
CA SER A 670 -15.81 -14.32 -7.59
C SER A 670 -16.97 -14.04 -6.64
N GLY A 671 -17.17 -12.78 -6.26
CA GLY A 671 -18.21 -12.34 -5.33
C GLY A 671 -17.95 -12.75 -3.87
N GLN A 672 -16.86 -13.44 -3.57
CA GLN A 672 -16.56 -13.95 -2.23
C GLN A 672 -15.81 -12.91 -1.40
N THR A 673 -16.09 -12.87 -0.11
CA THR A 673 -15.39 -11.99 0.83
C THR A 673 -14.07 -12.62 1.25
N ILE A 674 -13.00 -11.87 1.03
CA ILE A 674 -11.64 -12.22 1.46
C ILE A 674 -11.26 -11.22 2.54
N ILE A 675 -10.97 -11.70 3.74
CA ILE A 675 -10.47 -10.86 4.84
C ILE A 675 -8.96 -10.79 4.81
N HIS A 676 -8.38 -9.70 5.31
CA HIS A 676 -6.94 -9.53 5.44
C HIS A 676 -6.54 -8.96 6.79
N ALA A 677 -5.43 -9.46 7.33
CA ALA A 677 -4.68 -8.83 8.39
C ALA A 677 -3.27 -8.50 7.88
N ALA A 678 -2.90 -7.22 7.87
CA ALA A 678 -1.65 -6.77 7.28
C ALA A 678 -0.88 -5.82 8.21
N TRP A 679 0.46 -5.89 8.11
CA TRP A 679 1.38 -5.04 8.87
C TRP A 679 2.38 -4.38 7.92
N ALA A 680 2.69 -3.12 8.19
CA ALA A 680 3.52 -2.28 7.34
C ALA A 680 4.98 -2.69 7.37
N GLY A 681 5.61 -2.66 6.19
CA GLY A 681 7.06 -2.48 6.06
C GLY A 681 7.43 -1.00 5.96
N THR A 682 6.55 -0.19 5.36
CA THR A 682 6.79 1.25 5.18
C THR A 682 5.45 2.00 5.17
N PRO A 683 5.25 3.00 6.06
CA PRO A 683 4.08 3.90 6.01
C PRO A 683 3.93 4.55 4.63
N GLN A 684 2.70 4.80 4.16
CA GLN A 684 2.48 5.40 2.83
C GLN A 684 3.17 6.75 2.67
N LYS A 685 3.25 7.57 3.73
CA LYS A 685 4.00 8.84 3.71
C LYS A 685 5.45 8.67 3.23
N PHE A 686 6.04 7.49 3.47
CA PHE A 686 7.40 7.13 3.09
C PHE A 686 7.46 6.03 2.03
N GLY A 687 6.31 5.65 1.48
CA GLY A 687 6.17 4.53 0.57
C GLY A 687 6.96 4.75 -0.72
N ARG A 688 7.64 3.70 -1.16
CA ARG A 688 8.37 3.64 -2.43
C ARG A 688 7.86 2.47 -3.26
N ALA A 689 8.03 2.56 -4.57
CA ALA A 689 7.71 1.43 -5.43
C ALA A 689 8.65 0.25 -5.13
N ARG A 690 8.16 -0.98 -5.31
CA ARG A 690 8.86 -2.23 -4.99
C ARG A 690 9.13 -3.08 -6.20
#